data_AF-A0A955HJF2-F1
#
_entry.id   AF-A0A955HJF2-F1
#
_cell.length_a   1.000
_cell.length_b   1.000
_cell.length_c   1.000
_cell.angle_alpha   90.00
_cell.angle_beta   90.00
_cell.angle_gamma   90.00
#
_symmetry.space_group_name_H-M   'P 1'
#
loop_
_entity.id
_entity.type
_entity.pdbx_description
1 polymer ?
#
loop_
_entity_poly.entity_id
_entity_poly.type
_entity_poly.pdbx_seq_one_letter_code
_entity_poly.pdbx_strand_id
1 'polypeptide(L)'
;MNEKQKTSIWERFTNQYSLSKTLRFELKPVGQTQKMLEEEKIFEKDETIKKKYEATKPYFDRLHREFVEEALQNVALSDLGGYFETYKKWKADKKKWGKELQNKEKNLRKELVTFFDAKAKDWSKNYQHINIKKKDVNILFEESVFQILKERYGKEEESRIIDEATGEIVSIFDSWKGFTGYFTKFQETRKNFYKDDGNSTAIATRIIDQNLKRFCDNIQVFNSIKERISFSEIAENFEKSEEEIFSVEHYNPCILQKGIDTYNQILGGQTLKNGEKKKGVNELINLKRQKTGERMSFLKLLDKQILSEKELFIDEIESDEKLLELLKNFQNTAETKTEILRSLFGEFLKNQEKYNLSHIYLSKEAFNTVAHKWTRETDLFEESLFEVLKKEKIVSGSKKKDKGYPFPDFIALEHVKNSLERIELSKFWKDRYYKSKENPDGFLLLSTKEKMWSQFLTIFKNEFSSLFKKEIVNQKTGQIEKFGYDISKSEFEELAKDFTVNEKSKVIIKNFADDVLKIYQMVKYFALEKKRAWNTEFELDVFYTNPEDGYLQFYENAYEEIVQPYNKIRNYLTRRPYNEEKWKLNFECSYLLGGWSSEFETYGSLLFEKNGKYYLGVINGKAFAKEKRQKLTEGVTERNKCYKMIYDFQKPDNKNVPRLFIRSKGDNFSPAVKELNLPIETVLDIYDQGLFKTENKNHPAFKESLTKMIDYF
;
A
#
# COMPACT_ATOMS: atom_id res chain seq x y z
N MET A 1 26.01 -67.17 1.75
CA MET A 1 25.49 -65.89 1.22
C MET A 1 24.66 -65.25 2.33
N ASN A 2 25.16 -64.18 2.96
CA ASN A 2 24.39 -63.38 3.93
C ASN A 2 24.35 -61.95 3.40
N GLU A 3 23.27 -61.61 2.69
CA GLU A 3 22.97 -60.23 2.33
C GLU A 3 22.54 -59.47 3.59
N LYS A 4 23.46 -58.71 4.18
CA LYS A 4 23.08 -57.63 5.09
C LYS A 4 22.38 -56.56 4.26
N GLN A 5 21.04 -56.50 4.32
CA GLN A 5 20.28 -55.35 3.84
C GLN A 5 20.85 -54.09 4.49
N LYS A 6 21.51 -53.25 3.70
CA LYS A 6 21.95 -51.92 4.11
C LYS A 6 20.71 -51.04 4.26
N THR A 7 20.24 -50.84 5.48
CA THR A 7 19.21 -49.83 5.79
C THR A 7 19.70 -48.45 5.37
N SER A 8 18.82 -47.70 4.72
CA SER A 8 19.16 -46.41 4.11
C SER A 8 19.42 -45.36 5.20
N ILE A 9 20.45 -44.51 5.02
CA ILE A 9 20.73 -43.40 5.94
C ILE A 9 19.52 -42.45 6.12
N TRP A 10 18.61 -42.44 5.13
CA TRP A 10 17.40 -41.62 5.11
C TRP A 10 16.28 -42.14 6.02
N GLU A 11 16.30 -43.42 6.42
CA GLU A 11 15.29 -43.97 7.34
C GLU A 11 15.31 -43.26 8.71
N ARG A 12 16.50 -42.76 9.11
CA ARG A 12 16.69 -41.96 10.33
C ARG A 12 16.01 -40.59 10.29
N PHE A 13 15.52 -40.13 9.13
CA PHE A 13 14.86 -38.83 8.95
C PHE A 13 13.33 -38.93 8.86
N THR A 14 12.75 -40.01 9.38
CA THR A 14 11.30 -40.17 9.53
C THR A 14 10.86 -39.73 10.94
N ASN A 15 9.64 -39.20 11.09
CA ASN A 15 9.06 -38.76 12.38
C ASN A 15 9.88 -37.72 13.18
N GLN A 16 10.60 -36.83 12.51
CA GLN A 16 11.51 -35.87 13.17
C GLN A 16 10.80 -34.66 13.80
N TYR A 17 9.71 -34.21 13.18
CA TYR A 17 8.90 -33.09 13.65
C TYR A 17 7.49 -33.18 13.08
N SER A 18 6.54 -32.54 13.75
CA SER A 18 5.16 -32.46 13.28
C SER A 18 4.99 -31.32 12.26
N LEU A 19 4.06 -31.52 11.33
CA LEU A 19 3.68 -30.52 10.34
C LEU A 19 2.17 -30.53 10.17
N SER A 20 1.59 -29.34 10.04
CA SER A 20 0.16 -29.18 9.80
C SER A 20 -0.10 -29.04 8.30
N LYS A 21 -1.01 -29.86 7.76
CA LYS A 21 -1.49 -29.74 6.38
C LYS A 21 -3.00 -29.52 6.38
N THR A 22 -3.49 -28.74 5.42
CA THR A 22 -4.92 -28.55 5.19
C THR A 22 -5.30 -29.24 3.89
N LEU A 23 -6.24 -30.18 3.97
CA LEU A 23 -6.83 -30.83 2.80
C LEU A 23 -8.09 -30.07 2.36
N ARG A 24 -8.36 -30.03 1.05
CA ARG A 24 -9.51 -29.33 0.48
C ARG A 24 -10.32 -30.29 -0.38
N PHE A 25 -11.62 -30.31 -0.15
CA PHE A 25 -12.57 -31.17 -0.86
C PHE A 25 -13.81 -30.35 -1.26
N GLU A 26 -14.45 -30.76 -2.36
CA GLU A 26 -15.77 -30.28 -2.74
C GLU A 26 -16.83 -30.98 -1.88
N LEU A 27 -17.82 -30.23 -1.39
CA LEU A 27 -18.99 -30.79 -0.69
C LEU A 27 -20.17 -30.83 -1.65
N LYS A 28 -20.66 -32.05 -1.96
CA LYS A 28 -21.82 -32.26 -2.82
C LYS A 28 -23.05 -32.56 -1.95
N PRO A 29 -24.12 -31.75 -2.01
CA PRO A 29 -25.38 -32.01 -1.32
C PRO A 29 -25.95 -33.39 -1.68
N VAL A 30 -26.52 -34.10 -0.70
CA VAL A 30 -27.04 -35.46 -0.88
C VAL A 30 -28.53 -35.50 -0.57
N GLY A 31 -29.33 -36.11 -1.45
CA GLY A 31 -30.77 -36.24 -1.24
C GLY A 31 -31.47 -34.88 -1.17
N GLN A 32 -32.22 -34.64 -0.09
CA GLN A 32 -32.98 -33.39 0.09
C GLN A 32 -32.15 -32.22 0.61
N THR A 33 -30.85 -32.40 0.87
CA THR A 33 -30.00 -31.34 1.44
C THR A 33 -30.02 -30.07 0.59
N GLN A 34 -29.94 -30.16 -0.74
CA GLN A 34 -29.96 -28.98 -1.61
C GLN A 34 -31.25 -28.16 -1.41
N LYS A 35 -32.40 -28.83 -1.44
CA LYS A 35 -33.70 -28.21 -1.24
C LYS A 35 -33.81 -27.54 0.15
N MET A 36 -33.31 -28.20 1.19
CA MET A 36 -33.30 -27.63 2.55
C MET A 36 -32.40 -26.39 2.65
N LEU A 37 -31.27 -26.35 1.95
CA LEU A 37 -30.38 -25.18 1.93
C LEU A 37 -31.06 -23.96 1.28
N GLU A 38 -31.81 -24.20 0.20
CA GLU A 38 -32.58 -23.19 -0.52
C GLU A 38 -33.78 -22.69 0.30
N GLU A 39 -34.55 -23.60 0.89
CA GLU A 39 -35.73 -23.26 1.72
C GLU A 39 -35.34 -22.45 2.97
N GLU A 40 -34.22 -22.81 3.61
CA GLU A 40 -33.69 -22.11 4.79
C GLU A 40 -32.86 -20.86 4.46
N LYS A 41 -32.65 -20.57 3.17
CA LYS A 41 -31.86 -19.43 2.64
C LYS A 41 -30.46 -19.32 3.27
N ILE A 42 -29.77 -20.46 3.40
CA ILE A 42 -28.49 -20.54 4.12
C ILE A 42 -27.42 -19.68 3.43
N PHE A 43 -27.37 -19.71 2.10
CA PHE A 43 -26.35 -19.02 1.33
C PHE A 43 -26.49 -17.50 1.45
N GLU A 44 -27.71 -16.98 1.36
CA GLU A 44 -28.04 -15.56 1.48
C GLU A 44 -27.76 -15.05 2.90
N LYS A 45 -28.15 -15.81 3.93
CA LYS A 45 -27.86 -15.46 5.33
C LYS A 45 -26.36 -15.38 5.59
N ASP A 46 -25.58 -16.36 5.12
CA ASP A 46 -24.13 -16.37 5.30
C ASP A 46 -23.41 -15.31 4.47
N GLU A 47 -23.93 -14.95 3.29
CA GLU A 47 -23.47 -13.81 2.50
C GLU A 47 -23.71 -12.48 3.25
N THR A 48 -24.90 -12.31 3.83
CA THR A 48 -25.22 -11.14 4.67
C THR A 48 -24.31 -11.06 5.89
N ILE A 49 -24.02 -12.17 6.56
CA ILE A 49 -23.04 -12.21 7.68
C ILE A 49 -21.66 -11.77 7.20
N LYS A 50 -21.22 -12.24 6.03
CA LYS A 50 -19.93 -11.85 5.43
C LYS A 50 -19.88 -10.35 5.12
N LYS A 51 -20.94 -9.77 4.53
CA LYS A 51 -21.07 -8.34 4.27
C LYS A 51 -21.03 -7.53 5.58
N LYS A 52 -21.81 -7.94 6.58
CA LYS A 52 -21.79 -7.32 7.93
C LYS A 52 -20.39 -7.38 8.54
N TYR A 53 -19.69 -8.51 8.40
CA TYR A 53 -18.33 -8.68 8.92
C TYR A 53 -17.34 -7.72 8.25
N GLU A 54 -17.42 -7.60 6.93
CA GLU A 54 -16.58 -6.67 6.16
C GLU A 54 -16.85 -5.22 6.51
N ALA A 55 -18.11 -4.84 6.73
CA ALA A 55 -18.48 -3.52 7.21
C ALA A 55 -18.04 -3.25 8.67
N THR A 56 -18.03 -4.28 9.53
CA THR A 56 -17.66 -4.13 10.96
C THR A 56 -16.13 -4.03 11.18
N LYS A 57 -15.33 -4.71 10.37
CA LYS A 57 -13.86 -4.76 10.53
C LYS A 57 -13.16 -3.39 10.52
N PRO A 58 -13.49 -2.45 9.61
CA PRO A 58 -12.91 -1.10 9.63
C PRO A 58 -13.06 -0.39 10.98
N TYR A 59 -14.21 -0.56 11.66
CA TYR A 59 -14.44 0.01 12.99
C TYR A 59 -13.55 -0.58 14.06
N PHE A 60 -13.32 -1.90 14.04
CA PHE A 60 -12.33 -2.52 14.92
C PHE A 60 -10.92 -1.98 14.66
N ASP A 61 -10.55 -1.86 13.39
CA ASP A 61 -9.22 -1.37 13.02
C ASP A 61 -9.05 0.11 13.42
N ARG A 62 -10.10 0.92 13.29
CA ARG A 62 -10.14 2.31 13.79
C ARG A 62 -10.04 2.36 15.32
N LEU A 63 -10.79 1.53 16.04
CA LEU A 63 -10.73 1.44 17.50
C LEU A 63 -9.32 1.10 17.98
N HIS A 64 -8.65 0.15 17.33
CA HIS A 64 -7.26 -0.21 17.65
C HIS A 64 -6.29 0.94 17.37
N ARG A 65 -6.47 1.70 16.27
CA ARG A 65 -5.66 2.90 15.98
C ARG A 65 -5.85 3.97 17.06
N GLU A 66 -7.10 4.31 17.37
CA GLU A 66 -7.45 5.31 18.39
C GLU A 66 -6.90 4.90 19.77
N PHE A 67 -7.05 3.63 20.16
CA PHE A 67 -6.48 3.13 21.42
C PHE A 67 -4.96 3.30 21.49
N VAL A 68 -4.25 2.97 20.40
CA VAL A 68 -2.79 3.10 20.34
C VAL A 68 -2.36 4.57 20.37
N GLU A 69 -3.08 5.44 19.66
CA GLU A 69 -2.84 6.88 19.70
C GLU A 69 -3.07 7.44 21.10
N GLU A 70 -4.21 7.17 21.72
CA GLU A 70 -4.53 7.61 23.08
C GLU A 70 -3.52 7.09 24.11
N ALA A 71 -2.97 5.89 23.92
CA ALA A 71 -1.98 5.28 24.80
C ALA A 71 -0.58 5.90 24.67
N LEU A 72 -0.21 6.40 23.50
CA LEU A 72 1.18 6.79 23.19
C LEU A 72 1.37 8.29 22.86
N GLN A 73 0.31 9.06 22.64
CA GLN A 73 0.44 10.46 22.15
C GLN A 73 1.23 11.38 23.07
N ASN A 74 1.19 11.14 24.39
CA ASN A 74 1.82 12.00 25.40
C ASN A 74 2.85 11.24 26.26
N VAL A 75 3.43 10.16 25.72
CA VAL A 75 4.47 9.40 26.42
C VAL A 75 5.83 9.62 25.77
N ALA A 76 6.88 9.62 26.58
CA ALA A 76 8.26 9.61 26.13
C ALA A 76 8.93 8.31 26.59
N LEU A 77 9.80 7.76 25.77
CA LEU A 77 10.56 6.56 26.10
C LEU A 77 11.66 6.90 27.11
N SER A 78 11.76 6.12 28.19
CA SER A 78 12.57 6.46 29.37
C SER A 78 14.09 6.58 29.16
N ASP A 79 14.71 5.84 28.23
CA ASP A 79 16.18 5.78 28.05
C ASP A 79 16.61 5.78 26.57
N LEU A 80 16.14 6.76 25.80
CA LEU A 80 16.55 6.91 24.39
C LEU A 80 18.04 7.26 24.26
N GLY A 81 18.55 8.15 25.10
CA GLY A 81 19.98 8.50 25.13
C GLY A 81 20.88 7.29 25.39
N GLY A 82 20.60 6.51 26.44
CA GLY A 82 21.38 5.31 26.75
C GLY A 82 21.23 4.20 25.72
N TYR A 83 20.05 4.09 25.08
CA TYR A 83 19.88 3.23 23.91
C TYR A 83 20.81 3.65 22.77
N PHE A 84 20.84 4.93 22.41
CA PHE A 84 21.65 5.42 21.29
C PHE A 84 23.15 5.23 21.52
N GLU A 85 23.64 5.45 22.74
CA GLU A 85 25.04 5.16 23.10
C GLU A 85 25.38 3.68 22.94
N THR A 86 24.48 2.80 23.40
CA THR A 86 24.65 1.34 23.25
C THR A 86 24.60 0.92 21.79
N TYR A 87 23.72 1.54 21.00
CA TYR A 87 23.59 1.30 19.57
C TYR A 87 24.86 1.68 18.81
N LYS A 88 25.49 2.82 19.14
CA LYS A 88 26.79 3.22 18.58
C LYS A 88 27.88 2.19 18.89
N LYS A 89 27.97 1.73 20.14
CA LYS A 89 28.92 0.67 20.55
C LYS A 89 28.66 -0.64 19.80
N TRP A 90 27.40 -1.02 19.63
CA TRP A 90 27.00 -2.22 18.87
C TRP A 90 27.34 -2.13 17.38
N LYS A 91 27.22 -0.95 16.75
CA LYS A 91 27.66 -0.75 15.36
C LYS A 91 29.16 -0.99 15.19
N ALA A 92 29.96 -0.61 16.19
CA ALA A 92 31.41 -0.83 16.19
C ALA A 92 31.77 -2.30 16.45
N ASP A 93 31.13 -2.97 17.41
CA ASP A 93 31.33 -4.39 17.70
C ASP A 93 29.99 -5.10 18.00
N LYS A 94 29.45 -5.75 16.96
CA LYS A 94 28.16 -6.44 17.02
C LYS A 94 28.16 -7.64 17.96
N LYS A 95 29.30 -8.33 18.10
CA LYS A 95 29.39 -9.56 18.91
C LYS A 95 29.42 -9.23 20.39
N LYS A 96 30.21 -8.23 20.78
CA LYS A 96 30.37 -7.84 22.19
C LYS A 96 29.09 -7.22 22.76
N TRP A 97 28.47 -6.28 22.05
CA TRP A 97 27.35 -5.48 22.57
C TRP A 97 25.97 -6.01 22.17
N GLY A 98 25.89 -7.11 21.41
CA GLY A 98 24.62 -7.64 20.90
C GLY A 98 23.62 -8.00 21.99
N LYS A 99 24.07 -8.64 23.07
CA LYS A 99 23.20 -9.02 24.21
C LYS A 99 22.69 -7.81 24.98
N GLU A 100 23.53 -6.79 25.17
CA GLU A 100 23.16 -5.58 25.90
C GLU A 100 22.12 -4.76 25.14
N LEU A 101 22.31 -4.60 23.83
CA LEU A 101 21.32 -3.97 22.97
C LEU A 101 19.99 -4.72 23.00
N GLN A 102 20.00 -6.06 22.86
CA GLN A 102 18.79 -6.88 22.95
C GLN A 102 18.04 -6.73 24.28
N ASN A 103 18.78 -6.59 25.40
CA ASN A 103 18.18 -6.35 26.71
C ASN A 103 17.53 -4.96 26.79
N LYS A 104 18.18 -3.91 26.29
CA LYS A 104 17.57 -2.57 26.21
C LYS A 104 16.32 -2.58 25.33
N GLU A 105 16.35 -3.26 24.18
CA GLU A 105 15.19 -3.39 23.30
C GLU A 105 14.03 -4.10 23.99
N LYS A 106 14.31 -5.19 24.70
CA LYS A 106 13.31 -5.92 25.48
C LYS A 106 12.67 -5.03 26.56
N ASN A 107 13.47 -4.21 27.24
CA ASN A 107 12.97 -3.31 28.28
C ASN A 107 12.08 -2.20 27.73
N LEU A 108 12.50 -1.55 26.63
CA LEU A 108 11.70 -0.52 25.95
C LEU A 108 10.40 -1.11 25.37
N ARG A 109 10.43 -2.35 24.85
CA ARG A 109 9.19 -3.03 24.42
C ARG A 109 8.23 -3.27 25.58
N LYS A 110 8.74 -3.70 26.73
CA LYS A 110 7.93 -3.88 27.95
C LYS A 110 7.33 -2.57 28.42
N GLU A 111 8.10 -1.49 28.41
CA GLU A 111 7.63 -0.15 28.75
C GLU A 111 6.43 0.25 27.88
N LEU A 112 6.50 0.05 26.56
CA LEU A 112 5.36 0.29 25.65
C LEU A 112 4.12 -0.52 26.02
N VAL A 113 4.28 -1.80 26.41
CA VAL A 113 3.15 -2.63 26.88
C VAL A 113 2.54 -2.07 28.16
N THR A 114 3.35 -1.54 29.08
CA THR A 114 2.81 -0.91 30.30
C THR A 114 1.98 0.34 30.01
N PHE A 115 2.30 1.11 28.97
CA PHE A 115 1.47 2.24 28.53
C PHE A 115 0.12 1.77 27.96
N PHE A 116 0.11 0.68 27.19
CA PHE A 116 -1.15 0.07 26.73
C PHE A 116 -2.01 -0.40 27.90
N ASP A 117 -1.42 -1.10 28.87
CA ASP A 117 -2.16 -1.58 30.04
C ASP A 117 -2.66 -0.42 30.93
N ALA A 118 -1.89 0.66 31.06
CA ALA A 118 -2.34 1.87 31.75
C ALA A 118 -3.56 2.48 31.06
N LYS A 119 -3.52 2.63 29.73
CA LYS A 119 -4.67 3.14 28.96
C LYS A 119 -5.88 2.22 29.06
N ALA A 120 -5.69 0.90 29.04
CA ALA A 120 -6.78 -0.05 29.21
C ALA A 120 -7.44 0.05 30.60
N LYS A 121 -6.66 0.32 31.66
CA LYS A 121 -7.21 0.60 33.01
C LYS A 121 -8.05 1.87 33.01
N ASP A 122 -7.60 2.91 32.31
CA ASP A 122 -8.36 4.16 32.20
C ASP A 122 -9.66 3.96 31.42
N TRP A 123 -9.62 3.22 30.30
CA TRP A 123 -10.83 2.85 29.56
C TRP A 123 -11.80 2.03 30.43
N SER A 124 -11.30 1.08 31.22
CA SER A 124 -12.15 0.31 32.14
C SER A 124 -12.87 1.20 33.17
N LYS A 125 -12.34 2.37 33.53
CA LYS A 125 -13.02 3.34 34.40
C LYS A 125 -14.02 4.19 33.61
N ASN A 126 -13.61 4.67 32.43
CA ASN A 126 -14.45 5.53 31.59
C ASN A 126 -15.70 4.81 31.08
N TYR A 127 -15.60 3.50 30.87
CA TYR A 127 -16.70 2.62 30.44
C TYR A 127 -17.28 1.78 31.58
N GLN A 128 -17.29 2.28 32.81
CA GLN A 128 -17.75 1.52 33.99
C GLN A 128 -19.21 1.01 33.90
N HIS A 129 -20.06 1.64 33.08
CA HIS A 129 -21.43 1.21 32.83
C HIS A 129 -21.51 0.00 31.87
N ILE A 130 -20.43 -0.30 31.16
CA ILE A 130 -20.26 -1.52 30.37
C ILE A 130 -19.68 -2.61 31.29
N ASN A 131 -20.20 -3.83 31.21
CA ASN A 131 -19.76 -4.97 32.02
C ASN A 131 -18.38 -5.53 31.57
N ILE A 132 -17.33 -4.71 31.67
CA ILE A 132 -15.95 -5.01 31.31
C ILE A 132 -15.32 -5.91 32.39
N LYS A 133 -14.70 -7.02 31.96
CA LYS A 133 -14.08 -7.99 32.89
C LYS A 133 -12.56 -7.83 32.97
N LYS A 134 -11.94 -7.29 31.93
CA LYS A 134 -10.48 -7.14 31.82
C LYS A 134 -10.05 -5.71 32.12
N LYS A 135 -8.92 -5.58 32.83
CA LYS A 135 -8.31 -4.30 33.21
C LYS A 135 -6.93 -4.09 32.57
N ASP A 136 -6.63 -4.88 31.56
CA ASP A 136 -5.42 -4.83 30.75
C ASP A 136 -5.84 -4.70 29.28
N VAL A 137 -4.88 -4.69 28.37
CA VAL A 137 -5.15 -4.58 26.93
C VAL A 137 -6.17 -5.62 26.39
N ASN A 138 -6.46 -6.69 27.14
CA ASN A 138 -7.47 -7.67 26.75
C ASN A 138 -8.91 -7.15 26.76
N ILE A 139 -9.16 -5.94 27.30
CA ILE A 139 -10.44 -5.23 27.13
C ILE A 139 -10.86 -5.12 25.66
N LEU A 140 -9.89 -5.02 24.73
CA LEU A 140 -10.15 -4.89 23.29
C LEU A 140 -10.60 -6.19 22.63
N PHE A 141 -10.53 -7.33 23.33
CA PHE A 141 -10.76 -8.66 22.76
C PHE A 141 -11.90 -9.43 23.44
N GLU A 142 -12.56 -8.84 24.43
CA GLU A 142 -13.74 -9.42 25.07
C GLU A 142 -15.04 -8.96 24.40
N GLU A 143 -16.14 -9.65 24.67
CA GLU A 143 -17.44 -9.39 24.04
C GLU A 143 -17.98 -7.97 24.29
N SER A 144 -17.65 -7.36 25.44
CA SER A 144 -18.00 -5.97 25.78
C SER A 144 -17.41 -4.94 24.80
N VAL A 145 -16.39 -5.28 24.01
CA VAL A 145 -15.81 -4.37 23.01
C VAL A 145 -16.84 -3.92 21.97
N PHE A 146 -17.84 -4.75 21.66
CA PHE A 146 -18.93 -4.35 20.74
C PHE A 146 -19.79 -3.22 21.30
N GLN A 147 -19.92 -3.13 22.63
CA GLN A 147 -20.60 -2.01 23.29
C GLN A 147 -19.76 -0.73 23.21
N ILE A 148 -18.43 -0.85 23.35
CA ILE A 148 -17.49 0.27 23.15
C ILE A 148 -17.58 0.78 21.70
N LEU A 149 -17.58 -0.13 20.71
CA LEU A 149 -17.76 0.22 19.30
C LEU A 149 -19.08 0.94 19.06
N LYS A 150 -20.18 0.46 19.66
CA LYS A 150 -21.49 1.11 19.56
C LYS A 150 -21.49 2.52 20.16
N GLU A 151 -20.89 2.72 21.33
CA GLU A 151 -20.82 4.04 21.95
C GLU A 151 -19.98 5.02 21.14
N ARG A 152 -18.87 4.56 20.53
CA ARG A 152 -17.99 5.40 19.73
C ARG A 152 -18.54 5.70 18.33
N TYR A 153 -19.08 4.69 17.64
CA TYR A 153 -19.36 4.77 16.21
C TYR A 153 -20.81 4.45 15.84
N GLY A 154 -21.64 3.95 16.75
CA GLY A 154 -23.00 3.49 16.43
C GLY A 154 -23.98 4.57 15.98
N LYS A 155 -23.58 5.85 16.02
CA LYS A 155 -24.35 6.98 15.50
C LYS A 155 -24.02 7.30 14.04
N GLU A 156 -22.90 6.79 13.50
CA GLU A 156 -22.48 7.00 12.11
C GLU A 156 -23.45 6.28 11.16
N GLU A 157 -23.75 6.90 10.01
CA GLU A 157 -24.76 6.40 9.07
C GLU A 157 -24.37 5.04 8.50
N GLU A 158 -23.10 4.87 8.19
CA GLU A 158 -22.50 3.63 7.67
C GLU A 158 -22.52 2.48 8.69
N SER A 159 -22.74 2.79 9.98
CA SER A 159 -22.86 1.81 11.04
C SER A 159 -24.30 1.35 11.28
N ARG A 160 -25.29 1.96 10.60
CA ARG A 160 -26.72 1.67 10.78
C ARG A 160 -27.17 0.61 9.77
N ILE A 161 -27.93 -0.35 10.26
CA ILE A 161 -28.54 -1.41 9.45
C ILE A 161 -30.01 -1.58 9.83
N ILE A 162 -30.80 -2.13 8.92
CA ILE A 162 -32.18 -2.53 9.23
C ILE A 162 -32.13 -3.93 9.84
N ASP A 163 -32.71 -4.08 11.04
CA ASP A 163 -32.90 -5.38 11.66
C ASP A 163 -33.97 -6.16 10.88
N GLU A 164 -33.62 -7.35 10.40
CA GLU A 164 -34.52 -8.16 9.57
C GLU A 164 -35.72 -8.73 10.36
N ALA A 165 -35.63 -8.82 11.68
CA ALA A 165 -36.68 -9.36 12.54
C ALA A 165 -37.65 -8.28 13.03
N THR A 166 -37.17 -7.07 13.35
CA THR A 166 -38.01 -5.97 13.87
C THR A 166 -38.32 -4.90 12.84
N GLY A 167 -37.56 -4.80 11.74
CA GLY A 167 -37.66 -3.74 10.75
C GLY A 167 -37.11 -2.38 11.24
N GLU A 168 -36.52 -2.33 12.43
CA GLU A 168 -35.98 -1.11 13.03
C GLU A 168 -34.55 -0.84 12.58
N ILE A 169 -34.16 0.44 12.56
CA ILE A 169 -32.78 0.84 12.31
C ILE A 169 -31.98 0.63 13.60
N VAL A 170 -31.03 -0.30 13.55
CA VAL A 170 -30.14 -0.65 14.67
C VAL A 170 -28.68 -0.46 14.27
N SER A 171 -27.78 -0.47 15.25
CA SER A 171 -26.35 -0.45 14.96
C SER A 171 -25.88 -1.84 14.52
N ILE A 172 -24.98 -1.90 13.52
CA ILE A 172 -24.35 -3.13 13.06
C ILE A 172 -23.69 -3.92 14.20
N PHE A 173 -23.20 -3.23 15.24
CA PHE A 173 -22.56 -3.86 16.40
C PHE A 173 -23.54 -4.69 17.24
N ASP A 174 -24.83 -4.31 17.29
CA ASP A 174 -25.86 -5.06 18.01
C ASP A 174 -26.18 -6.40 17.35
N SER A 175 -26.05 -6.48 16.02
CA SER A 175 -26.31 -7.70 15.24
C SER A 175 -25.36 -8.86 15.55
N TRP A 176 -24.24 -8.59 16.23
CA TRP A 176 -23.25 -9.60 16.60
C TRP A 176 -23.50 -10.27 17.94
N LYS A 177 -24.52 -9.85 18.69
CA LYS A 177 -24.85 -10.44 20.00
C LYS A 177 -25.09 -11.95 19.85
N GLY A 178 -24.32 -12.76 20.58
CA GLY A 178 -24.37 -14.22 20.47
C GLY A 178 -23.63 -14.84 19.28
N PHE A 179 -23.03 -14.02 18.40
CA PHE A 179 -22.30 -14.45 17.21
C PHE A 179 -20.83 -13.95 17.16
N THR A 180 -20.33 -13.39 18.25
CA THR A 180 -18.98 -12.81 18.36
C THR A 180 -17.83 -13.79 18.08
N GLY A 181 -18.05 -15.10 18.23
CA GLY A 181 -17.09 -16.15 17.88
C GLY A 181 -16.62 -16.11 16.41
N TYR A 182 -17.38 -15.47 15.53
CA TYR A 182 -16.96 -15.23 14.14
C TYR A 182 -15.66 -14.41 14.04
N PHE A 183 -15.38 -13.57 15.06
CA PHE A 183 -14.20 -12.71 15.10
C PHE A 183 -12.98 -13.36 15.76
N THR A 184 -13.04 -14.61 16.25
CA THR A 184 -11.94 -15.20 17.05
C THR A 184 -10.57 -15.11 16.35
N LYS A 185 -10.48 -15.55 15.09
CA LYS A 185 -9.22 -15.49 14.32
C LYS A 185 -8.75 -14.04 14.08
N PHE A 186 -9.70 -13.13 13.89
CA PHE A 186 -9.42 -11.70 13.74
C PHE A 186 -8.83 -11.13 15.04
N GLN A 187 -9.48 -11.40 16.18
CA GLN A 187 -9.02 -10.94 17.49
C GLN A 187 -7.67 -11.56 17.89
N GLU A 188 -7.43 -12.83 17.59
CA GLU A 188 -6.11 -13.46 17.78
C GLU A 188 -5.02 -12.78 16.97
N THR A 189 -5.34 -12.37 15.74
CA THR A 189 -4.40 -11.61 14.91
C THR A 189 -4.12 -10.24 15.52
N ARG A 190 -5.13 -9.54 16.05
CA ARG A 190 -5.00 -8.23 16.71
C ARG A 190 -4.29 -8.31 18.06
N LYS A 191 -4.46 -9.39 18.83
CA LYS A 191 -3.70 -9.64 20.07
C LYS A 191 -2.19 -9.60 19.87
N ASN A 192 -1.71 -10.01 18.69
CA ASN A 192 -0.28 -9.98 18.40
C ASN A 192 0.29 -8.55 18.31
N PHE A 193 -0.54 -7.52 18.14
CA PHE A 193 -0.08 -6.13 18.06
C PHE A 193 0.50 -5.63 19.39
N TYR A 194 0.03 -6.17 20.51
CA TYR A 194 0.32 -5.68 21.85
C TYR A 194 1.34 -6.53 22.63
N LYS A 195 2.07 -7.40 21.94
CA LYS A 195 3.10 -8.26 22.56
C LYS A 195 4.46 -7.57 22.63
N ASP A 196 5.29 -7.96 23.61
CA ASP A 196 6.69 -7.56 23.77
C ASP A 196 7.70 -8.63 23.28
N ASP A 197 7.20 -9.70 22.63
CA ASP A 197 7.93 -10.92 22.28
C ASP A 197 8.96 -10.77 21.13
N GLY A 198 9.03 -9.58 20.52
CA GLY A 198 9.94 -9.29 19.40
C GLY A 198 9.42 -9.76 18.04
N ASN A 199 8.16 -10.21 17.93
CA ASN A 199 7.54 -10.55 16.65
C ASN A 199 7.31 -9.30 15.80
N SER A 200 7.55 -9.38 14.48
CA SER A 200 7.36 -8.30 13.52
C SER A 200 5.93 -7.76 13.41
N THR A 201 4.93 -8.52 13.88
CA THR A 201 3.52 -8.09 13.90
C THR A 201 3.19 -7.16 15.08
N ALA A 202 4.07 -7.04 16.06
CA ALA A 202 3.82 -6.23 17.25
C ALA A 202 4.22 -4.76 17.06
N ILE A 203 3.41 -3.85 17.62
CA ILE A 203 3.65 -2.40 17.60
C ILE A 203 4.94 -2.07 18.33
N ALA A 204 5.16 -2.67 19.51
CA ALA A 204 6.37 -2.46 20.29
C ALA A 204 7.64 -2.83 19.50
N THR A 205 7.60 -3.94 18.74
CA THR A 205 8.70 -4.36 17.86
C THR A 205 8.90 -3.40 16.68
N ARG A 206 7.81 -2.89 16.06
CA ARG A 206 7.91 -1.88 14.99
C ARG A 206 8.56 -0.60 15.50
N ILE A 207 8.17 -0.13 16.69
CA ILE A 207 8.74 1.07 17.31
C ILE A 207 10.21 0.86 17.70
N ILE A 208 10.55 -0.22 18.39
CA ILE A 208 11.89 -0.38 18.97
C ILE A 208 12.87 -1.08 18.03
N ASP A 209 12.55 -2.27 17.56
CA ASP A 209 13.50 -3.11 16.82
C ASP A 209 13.68 -2.69 15.37
N GLN A 210 12.78 -1.88 14.82
CA GLN A 210 12.80 -1.42 13.42
C GLN A 210 13.04 0.09 13.34
N ASN A 211 12.05 0.90 13.74
CA ASN A 211 12.08 2.34 13.50
C ASN A 211 13.13 3.07 14.35
N LEU A 212 13.30 2.74 15.64
CA LEU A 212 14.33 3.36 16.48
C LEU A 212 15.74 3.08 15.94
N LYS A 213 16.03 1.84 15.51
CA LYS A 213 17.31 1.50 14.84
C LYS A 213 17.54 2.33 13.57
N ARG A 214 16.51 2.47 12.73
CA ARG A 214 16.59 3.29 11.50
C ARG A 214 16.81 4.76 11.81
N PHE A 215 16.14 5.27 12.83
CA PHE A 215 16.31 6.64 13.30
C PHE A 215 17.75 6.86 13.80
N CYS A 216 18.28 5.96 14.63
CA CYS A 216 19.69 6.02 15.07
C CYS A 216 20.68 5.92 13.90
N ASP A 217 20.42 5.09 12.88
CA ASP A 217 21.21 5.06 11.65
C ASP A 217 21.20 6.42 10.94
N ASN A 218 20.03 7.06 10.85
CA ASN A 218 19.90 8.37 10.20
C ASN A 218 20.67 9.46 10.94
N ILE A 219 20.64 9.47 12.28
CA ILE A 219 21.44 10.41 13.09
C ILE A 219 22.94 10.23 12.78
N GLN A 220 23.43 8.99 12.67
CA GLN A 220 24.83 8.73 12.33
C GLN A 220 25.17 9.22 10.91
N VAL A 221 24.29 8.97 9.94
CA VAL A 221 24.48 9.46 8.57
C VAL A 221 24.48 10.99 8.54
N PHE A 222 23.51 11.64 9.19
CA PHE A 222 23.43 13.10 9.28
C PHE A 222 24.71 13.71 9.86
N ASN A 223 25.20 13.19 10.99
CA ASN A 223 26.44 13.66 11.61
C ASN A 223 27.67 13.55 10.69
N SER A 224 27.68 12.60 9.75
CA SER A 224 28.77 12.46 8.78
C SER A 224 28.72 13.45 7.61
N ILE A 225 27.55 14.05 7.35
CA ILE A 225 27.31 14.94 6.19
C ILE A 225 26.98 16.38 6.57
N LYS A 226 26.69 16.68 7.85
CA LYS A 226 26.22 18.01 8.30
C LYS A 226 27.14 19.18 7.93
N GLU A 227 28.45 18.97 7.96
CA GLU A 227 29.45 20.00 7.59
C GLU A 227 29.62 20.16 6.07
N ARG A 228 29.07 19.25 5.25
CA ARG A 228 29.29 19.20 3.79
C ARG A 228 28.10 19.74 2.98
N ILE A 229 26.93 19.78 3.59
CA ILE A 229 25.64 20.14 2.97
C ILE A 229 24.96 21.20 3.85
N SER A 230 24.45 22.27 3.24
CA SER A 230 23.57 23.20 3.95
C SER A 230 22.15 22.64 4.04
N PHE A 231 21.58 22.65 5.23
CA PHE A 231 20.20 22.20 5.49
C PHE A 231 19.22 23.35 5.76
N SER A 232 19.61 24.61 5.47
CA SER A 232 18.75 25.79 5.70
C SER A 232 17.38 25.69 5.01
N GLU A 233 17.32 25.12 3.80
CA GLU A 233 16.06 24.89 3.06
C GLU A 233 15.10 23.94 3.82
N ILE A 234 15.61 23.06 4.69
CA ILE A 234 14.79 22.17 5.53
C ILE A 234 14.17 22.93 6.69
N ALA A 235 14.95 23.79 7.36
CA ALA A 235 14.44 24.63 8.45
C ALA A 235 13.35 25.58 7.96
N GLU A 236 13.51 26.17 6.78
CA GLU A 236 12.48 27.01 6.13
C GLU A 236 11.24 26.20 5.74
N ASN A 237 11.41 25.00 5.17
CA ASN A 237 10.29 24.22 4.66
C ASN A 237 9.43 23.57 5.75
N PHE A 238 10.03 23.23 6.90
CA PHE A 238 9.43 22.39 7.95
C PHE A 238 9.45 23.00 9.36
N GLU A 239 9.89 24.26 9.49
CA GLU A 239 9.85 25.04 10.75
C GLU A 239 10.58 24.38 11.94
N LYS A 240 11.60 23.57 11.66
CA LYS A 240 12.42 22.88 12.67
C LYS A 240 13.89 22.87 12.26
N SER A 241 14.79 23.09 13.23
CA SER A 241 16.22 23.00 12.94
C SER A 241 16.65 21.55 12.73
N GLU A 242 17.68 21.36 11.92
CA GLU A 242 18.28 20.06 11.65
C GLU A 242 18.84 19.40 12.92
N GLU A 243 19.38 20.17 13.88
CA GLU A 243 19.82 19.65 15.17
C GLU A 243 18.66 19.12 16.01
N GLU A 244 17.49 19.78 15.96
CA GLU A 244 16.29 19.30 16.65
C GLU A 244 15.81 17.99 16.01
N ILE A 245 15.71 17.95 14.68
CA ILE A 245 15.21 16.79 13.90
C ILE A 245 16.08 15.55 14.12
N PHE A 246 17.41 15.72 14.18
CA PHE A 246 18.36 14.62 14.34
C PHE A 246 18.86 14.45 15.78
N SER A 247 18.11 14.97 16.76
CA SER A 247 18.27 14.61 18.17
C SER A 247 17.57 13.28 18.46
N VAL A 248 18.09 12.48 19.39
CA VAL A 248 17.48 11.19 19.75
C VAL A 248 16.07 11.37 20.33
N GLU A 249 15.83 12.47 21.05
CA GLU A 249 14.55 12.78 21.69
C GLU A 249 13.43 13.10 20.69
N HIS A 250 13.80 13.56 19.48
CA HIS A 250 12.84 13.76 18.38
C HIS A 250 12.22 12.44 17.90
N TYR A 251 12.72 11.28 18.34
CA TYR A 251 12.08 10.01 18.06
C TYR A 251 10.73 9.82 18.78
N ASN A 252 10.50 10.48 19.91
CA ASN A 252 9.26 10.31 20.69
C ASN A 252 7.97 10.56 19.86
N PRO A 253 7.81 11.66 19.10
CA PRO A 253 6.65 11.80 18.22
C PRO A 253 6.61 10.76 17.09
N CYS A 254 7.75 10.20 16.68
CA CYS A 254 7.87 9.19 15.62
C CYS A 254 7.42 7.77 16.05
N ILE A 255 6.92 7.58 17.28
CA ILE A 255 6.31 6.31 17.69
C ILE A 255 4.91 6.13 17.08
N LEU A 256 4.23 7.23 16.75
CA LEU A 256 2.92 7.26 16.10
C LEU A 256 3.04 7.53 14.60
N GLN A 257 2.03 7.09 13.84
CA GLN A 257 2.01 7.23 12.38
C GLN A 257 2.16 8.69 11.95
N LYS A 258 1.48 9.63 12.61
CA LYS A 258 1.57 11.06 12.29
C LYS A 258 3.01 11.58 12.35
N GLY A 259 3.75 11.26 13.41
CA GLY A 259 5.16 11.66 13.50
C GLY A 259 6.06 10.92 12.52
N ILE A 260 5.78 9.65 12.22
CA ILE A 260 6.46 8.90 11.16
C ILE A 260 6.29 9.60 9.80
N ASP A 261 5.08 10.02 9.46
CA ASP A 261 4.79 10.69 8.20
C ASP A 261 5.46 12.06 8.14
N THR A 262 5.39 12.86 9.20
CA THR A 262 6.13 14.13 9.29
C THR A 262 7.63 13.92 9.11
N TYR A 263 8.24 12.95 9.79
CA TYR A 263 9.66 12.65 9.65
C TYR A 263 10.02 12.16 8.24
N ASN A 264 9.20 11.28 7.66
CA ASN A 264 9.40 10.80 6.29
C ASN A 264 9.23 11.90 5.24
N GLN A 265 8.32 12.86 5.45
CA GLN A 265 8.17 14.06 4.63
C GLN A 265 9.40 14.97 4.71
N ILE A 266 10.00 15.15 5.90
CA ILE A 266 11.26 15.88 6.05
C ILE A 266 12.38 15.20 5.23
N LEU A 267 12.46 13.86 5.26
CA LEU A 267 13.48 13.12 4.53
C LEU A 267 13.25 13.10 3.00
N GLY A 268 12.01 12.89 2.57
CA GLY A 268 11.64 12.65 1.17
C GLY A 268 11.10 13.86 0.40
N GLY A 269 10.76 14.94 1.10
CA GLY A 269 10.05 16.11 0.57
C GLY A 269 8.54 15.90 0.53
N GLN A 270 7.81 16.98 0.21
CA GLN A 270 6.36 16.98 0.07
C GLN A 270 5.97 17.66 -1.24
N THR A 271 5.07 17.04 -2.00
CA THR A 271 4.44 17.68 -3.17
C THR A 271 3.11 18.26 -2.72
N LEU A 272 2.93 19.57 -2.88
CA LEU A 272 1.71 20.30 -2.57
C LEU A 272 0.65 20.06 -3.66
N LYS A 273 -0.61 20.43 -3.39
CA LYS A 273 -1.73 20.20 -4.33
C LYS A 273 -1.58 20.93 -5.66
N ASN A 274 -0.95 22.12 -5.65
CA ASN A 274 -0.57 22.87 -6.85
C ASN A 274 0.64 22.24 -7.60
N GLY A 275 1.15 21.09 -7.12
CA GLY A 275 2.28 20.40 -7.70
C GLY A 275 3.65 20.94 -7.31
N GLU A 276 3.73 22.04 -6.56
CA GLU A 276 4.99 22.55 -6.03
C GLU A 276 5.62 21.50 -5.11
N LYS A 277 6.94 21.29 -5.24
CA LYS A 277 7.65 20.30 -4.44
C LYS A 277 8.61 20.96 -3.45
N LYS A 278 8.27 20.86 -2.17
CA LYS A 278 9.17 21.16 -1.05
C LYS A 278 10.21 20.06 -0.96
N LYS A 279 11.49 20.40 -1.05
CA LYS A 279 12.57 19.42 -1.08
C LYS A 279 12.84 18.84 0.31
N GLY A 280 13.14 17.55 0.33
CA GLY A 280 13.58 16.84 1.54
C GLY A 280 15.10 16.67 1.64
N VAL A 281 15.55 16.17 2.79
CA VAL A 281 16.98 15.92 3.08
C VAL A 281 17.65 15.05 2.01
N ASN A 282 17.00 13.97 1.57
CA ASN A 282 17.57 13.07 0.58
C ASN A 282 17.70 13.71 -0.81
N GLU A 283 16.83 14.67 -1.15
CA GLU A 283 16.94 15.41 -2.41
C GLU A 283 18.11 16.39 -2.37
N LEU A 284 18.36 17.05 -1.23
CA LEU A 284 19.56 17.88 -1.02
C LEU A 284 20.85 17.05 -1.13
N ILE A 285 20.88 15.85 -0.54
CA ILE A 285 21.99 14.90 -0.68
C ILE A 285 22.19 14.55 -2.17
N ASN A 286 21.12 14.22 -2.89
CA ASN A 286 21.20 13.88 -4.31
C ASN A 286 21.74 15.04 -5.16
N LEU A 287 21.28 16.27 -4.91
CA LEU A 287 21.77 17.48 -5.59
C LEU A 287 23.27 17.69 -5.33
N LYS A 288 23.75 17.50 -4.10
CA LYS A 288 25.17 17.58 -3.77
C LYS A 288 25.97 16.49 -4.47
N ARG A 289 25.52 15.22 -4.42
CA ARG A 289 26.18 14.10 -5.13
C ARG A 289 26.31 14.39 -6.63
N GLN A 290 25.27 14.92 -7.25
CA GLN A 290 25.30 15.29 -8.66
C GLN A 290 26.27 16.44 -8.97
N LYS A 291 26.50 17.36 -8.02
CA LYS A 291 27.43 18.49 -8.19
C LYS A 291 28.88 18.08 -7.96
N THR A 292 29.17 17.24 -6.97
CA THR A 292 30.55 16.90 -6.57
C THR A 292 31.03 15.52 -7.02
N GLY A 293 30.14 14.63 -7.46
CA GLY A 293 30.46 13.24 -7.76
C GLY A 293 30.69 12.36 -6.53
N GLU A 294 30.58 12.92 -5.32
CA GLU A 294 30.86 12.22 -4.07
C GLU A 294 29.75 11.23 -3.70
N ARG A 295 30.12 10.05 -3.19
CA ARG A 295 29.16 9.04 -2.71
C ARG A 295 28.79 9.30 -1.24
N MET A 296 27.63 9.91 -0.99
CA MET A 296 27.13 10.24 0.37
C MET A 296 25.84 9.48 0.71
N SER A 297 25.80 8.56 1.66
CA SER A 297 24.60 7.75 1.99
C SER A 297 23.29 8.54 2.14
N PHE A 298 22.18 7.97 1.66
CA PHE A 298 20.84 8.51 1.90
C PHE A 298 20.32 8.10 3.28
N LEU A 299 19.45 8.93 3.86
CA LEU A 299 18.72 8.61 5.08
C LEU A 299 17.54 7.68 4.75
N LYS A 300 17.27 6.74 5.66
CA LYS A 300 16.24 5.72 5.52
C LYS A 300 14.91 6.23 6.05
N LEU A 301 13.85 6.05 5.28
CA LEU A 301 12.49 6.28 5.78
C LEU A 301 12.17 5.31 6.92
N LEU A 302 11.38 5.78 7.88
CA LEU A 302 10.78 4.95 8.92
C LEU A 302 9.64 4.12 8.30
N ASP A 303 9.52 2.88 8.74
CA ASP A 303 8.42 2.02 8.31
C ASP A 303 7.12 2.53 8.92
N LYS A 304 6.01 2.48 8.16
CA LYS A 304 4.67 2.82 8.65
C LYS A 304 4.36 2.09 9.95
N GLN A 305 3.57 2.66 10.85
CA GLN A 305 3.11 1.97 12.04
C GLN A 305 2.18 0.80 11.68
N ILE A 306 2.09 -0.21 12.54
CA ILE A 306 1.15 -1.31 12.40
C ILE A 306 -0.28 -0.74 12.34
N LEU A 307 -1.08 -1.23 11.39
CA LEU A 307 -2.49 -0.86 11.19
C LEU A 307 -2.75 0.59 10.75
N SER A 308 -1.72 1.34 10.34
CA SER A 308 -1.94 2.70 9.83
C SER A 308 -2.68 2.74 8.49
N GLU A 309 -3.40 3.84 8.27
CA GLU A 309 -4.13 4.06 7.03
C GLU A 309 -3.17 4.40 5.88
N LYS A 310 -3.62 4.11 4.67
CA LYS A 310 -2.96 4.63 3.46
C LYS A 310 -3.58 5.98 3.16
N GLU A 311 -2.82 7.06 3.32
CA GLU A 311 -3.20 8.34 2.72
C GLU A 311 -3.32 8.15 1.21
N LEU A 312 -4.50 8.40 0.67
CA LEU A 312 -4.74 8.42 -0.76
C LEU A 312 -4.29 9.80 -1.27
N PHE A 313 -3.18 9.83 -2.02
CA PHE A 313 -2.63 11.05 -2.60
C PHE A 313 -3.48 11.60 -3.77
N ILE A 314 -4.35 10.78 -4.35
CA ILE A 314 -5.22 11.11 -5.48
C ILE A 314 -6.61 10.52 -5.21
N ASP A 315 -7.66 11.31 -5.40
CA ASP A 315 -9.04 10.82 -5.29
C ASP A 315 -9.25 9.64 -6.25
N GLU A 316 -9.84 8.59 -5.71
CA GLU A 316 -10.13 7.38 -6.45
C GLU A 316 -11.51 7.45 -7.10
N ILE A 317 -11.61 7.07 -8.37
CA ILE A 317 -12.91 6.94 -9.05
C ILE A 317 -13.61 5.71 -8.44
N GLU A 318 -14.85 5.85 -7.98
CA GLU A 318 -15.52 4.77 -7.24
C GLU A 318 -16.32 3.81 -8.13
N SER A 319 -16.84 4.29 -9.27
CA SER A 319 -17.73 3.53 -10.13
C SER A 319 -17.53 3.84 -11.63
N ASP A 320 -18.10 3.00 -12.49
CA ASP A 320 -18.06 3.19 -13.94
C ASP A 320 -18.81 4.47 -14.37
N GLU A 321 -19.87 4.87 -13.64
CA GLU A 321 -20.62 6.09 -13.92
C GLU A 321 -19.77 7.34 -13.66
N LYS A 322 -19.06 7.38 -12.52
CA LYS A 322 -18.11 8.46 -12.20
C LYS A 322 -16.94 8.51 -13.18
N LEU A 323 -16.51 7.35 -13.70
CA LEU A 323 -15.50 7.30 -14.76
C LEU A 323 -16.01 7.97 -16.04
N LEU A 324 -17.22 7.65 -16.48
CA LEU A 324 -17.80 8.23 -17.69
C LEU A 324 -17.97 9.75 -17.59
N GLU A 325 -18.42 10.26 -16.43
CA GLU A 325 -18.52 11.69 -16.17
C GLU A 325 -17.16 12.38 -16.31
N LEU A 326 -16.13 11.82 -15.66
CA LEU A 326 -14.76 12.34 -15.75
C LEU A 326 -14.25 12.32 -17.19
N LEU A 327 -14.51 11.25 -17.94
CA LEU A 327 -14.06 11.11 -19.33
C LEU A 327 -14.74 12.09 -20.27
N LYS A 328 -16.03 12.38 -20.09
CA LYS A 328 -16.74 13.40 -20.87
C LYS A 328 -16.19 14.80 -20.61
N ASN A 329 -15.94 15.14 -19.34
CA ASN A 329 -15.32 16.42 -18.99
C ASN A 329 -13.91 16.52 -19.58
N PHE A 330 -13.11 15.45 -19.45
CA PHE A 330 -11.78 15.37 -20.01
C PHE A 330 -11.78 15.49 -21.55
N GLN A 331 -12.77 14.90 -22.22
CA GLN A 331 -12.95 15.06 -23.67
C GLN A 331 -13.21 16.52 -24.04
N ASN A 332 -14.17 17.18 -23.40
CA ASN A 332 -14.49 18.58 -23.69
C ASN A 332 -13.26 19.49 -23.51
N THR A 333 -12.54 19.31 -22.39
CA THR A 333 -11.27 20.02 -22.15
C THR A 333 -10.27 19.75 -23.28
N ALA A 334 -10.07 18.49 -23.65
CA ALA A 334 -9.11 18.12 -24.69
C ALA A 334 -9.48 18.77 -26.03
N GLU A 335 -10.75 18.81 -26.40
CA GLU A 335 -11.24 19.46 -27.61
C GLU A 335 -10.93 20.95 -27.63
N THR A 336 -11.38 21.70 -26.62
CA THR A 336 -11.13 23.14 -26.52
C THR A 336 -9.64 23.46 -26.56
N LYS A 337 -8.84 22.75 -25.76
CA LYS A 337 -7.40 22.98 -25.67
C LYS A 337 -6.67 22.61 -26.95
N THR A 338 -7.07 21.54 -27.64
CA THR A 338 -6.44 21.15 -28.91
C THR A 338 -6.80 22.09 -30.06
N GLU A 339 -8.00 22.66 -30.08
CA GLU A 339 -8.41 23.68 -31.06
C GLU A 339 -7.60 24.97 -30.91
N ILE A 340 -7.43 25.47 -29.68
CA ILE A 340 -6.57 26.63 -29.38
C ILE A 340 -5.17 26.40 -29.97
N LEU A 341 -4.58 25.21 -29.71
CA LEU A 341 -3.25 24.89 -30.20
C LEU A 341 -3.16 24.77 -31.72
N ARG A 342 -4.19 24.23 -32.37
CA ARG A 342 -4.27 24.17 -33.83
C ARG A 342 -4.34 25.57 -34.45
N SER A 343 -5.11 26.47 -33.86
CA SER A 343 -5.19 27.87 -34.29
C SER A 343 -3.85 28.57 -34.10
N LEU A 344 -3.32 28.54 -32.88
CA LEU A 344 -2.06 29.18 -32.51
C LEU A 344 -0.89 28.77 -33.41
N PHE A 345 -0.61 27.47 -33.48
CA PHE A 345 0.52 26.98 -34.27
C PHE A 345 0.23 27.06 -35.77
N GLY A 346 -1.04 26.97 -36.18
CA GLY A 346 -1.45 27.19 -37.56
C GLY A 346 -1.15 28.60 -38.05
N GLU A 347 -1.47 29.62 -37.26
CA GLU A 347 -1.18 31.03 -37.57
C GLU A 347 0.33 31.32 -37.43
N PHE A 348 0.98 30.84 -36.36
CA PHE A 348 2.43 31.00 -36.16
C PHE A 348 3.26 30.45 -37.32
N LEU A 349 2.92 29.27 -37.83
CA LEU A 349 3.63 28.63 -38.94
C LEU A 349 3.34 29.27 -40.31
N LYS A 350 2.19 29.93 -40.48
CA LYS A 350 1.83 30.62 -41.73
C LYS A 350 2.39 32.04 -41.79
N ASN A 351 2.30 32.78 -40.68
CA ASN A 351 2.52 34.22 -40.62
C ASN A 351 3.61 34.57 -39.59
N GLN A 352 4.73 33.85 -39.63
CA GLN A 352 5.81 33.97 -38.64
C GLN A 352 6.32 35.41 -38.47
N GLU A 353 6.34 36.21 -39.53
CA GLU A 353 6.84 37.59 -39.50
C GLU A 353 6.03 38.53 -38.60
N LYS A 354 4.79 38.15 -38.23
CA LYS A 354 3.96 38.91 -37.29
C LYS A 354 4.40 38.76 -35.83
N TYR A 355 5.19 37.73 -35.53
CA TYR A 355 5.55 37.34 -34.16
C TYR A 355 6.96 37.79 -33.82
N ASN A 356 7.15 38.35 -32.64
CA ASN A 356 8.48 38.70 -32.15
C ASN A 356 9.15 37.48 -31.48
N LEU A 357 10.08 36.84 -32.20
CA LEU A 357 10.80 35.65 -31.73
C LEU A 357 11.72 35.92 -30.52
N SER A 358 12.05 37.18 -30.20
CA SER A 358 12.81 37.52 -28.98
C SER A 358 11.95 37.31 -27.72
N HIS A 359 10.63 37.28 -27.87
CA HIS A 359 9.65 37.12 -26.79
C HIS A 359 8.83 35.82 -26.90
N ILE A 360 9.35 34.83 -27.65
CA ILE A 360 8.86 33.44 -27.67
C ILE A 360 9.99 32.53 -27.22
N TYR A 361 9.74 31.62 -26.29
CA TYR A 361 10.80 30.87 -25.63
C TYR A 361 10.60 29.37 -25.67
N LEU A 362 11.70 28.63 -25.68
CA LEU A 362 11.75 27.21 -25.35
C LEU A 362 12.35 27.02 -23.97
N SER A 363 11.79 26.12 -23.16
CA SER A 363 12.50 25.66 -21.96
C SER A 363 13.79 24.93 -22.35
N LYS A 364 14.77 24.96 -21.44
CA LYS A 364 16.02 24.21 -21.59
C LYS A 364 15.79 22.73 -21.86
N GLU A 365 14.86 22.12 -21.14
CA GLU A 365 14.47 20.73 -21.30
C GLU A 365 13.87 20.47 -22.68
N ALA A 366 13.08 21.41 -23.20
CA ALA A 366 12.53 21.35 -24.54
C ALA A 366 13.62 21.46 -25.60
N PHE A 367 14.56 22.39 -25.47
CA PHE A 367 15.70 22.50 -26.36
C PHE A 367 16.52 21.20 -26.38
N ASN A 368 16.85 20.64 -25.21
CA ASN A 368 17.56 19.35 -25.13
C ASN A 368 16.77 18.23 -25.82
N THR A 369 15.44 18.19 -25.63
CA THR A 369 14.57 17.22 -26.28
C THR A 369 14.60 17.39 -27.80
N VAL A 370 14.45 18.61 -28.30
CA VAL A 370 14.50 18.96 -29.72
C VAL A 370 15.86 18.60 -30.32
N ALA A 371 16.95 19.01 -29.69
CA ALA A 371 18.30 18.76 -30.17
C ALA A 371 18.58 17.25 -30.28
N HIS A 372 18.28 16.46 -29.25
CA HIS A 372 18.51 15.01 -29.31
C HIS A 372 17.47 14.26 -30.15
N LYS A 373 16.21 14.70 -30.16
CA LYS A 373 15.14 13.99 -30.87
C LYS A 373 15.25 14.26 -32.37
N TRP A 374 15.55 15.48 -32.81
CA TRP A 374 15.40 15.91 -34.20
C TRP A 374 16.72 15.99 -34.99
N THR A 375 17.84 16.28 -34.33
CA THR A 375 19.12 16.44 -35.04
C THR A 375 19.97 15.16 -35.00
N ARG A 376 20.87 15.04 -35.97
CA ARG A 376 21.95 14.05 -35.96
C ARG A 376 23.20 14.62 -35.26
N GLU A 377 23.49 15.89 -35.52
CA GLU A 377 24.64 16.62 -34.99
C GLU A 377 24.21 17.45 -33.77
N THR A 378 23.85 16.79 -32.67
CA THR A 378 23.38 17.48 -31.45
C THR A 378 24.45 18.41 -30.87
N ASP A 379 25.70 17.95 -30.79
CA ASP A 379 26.81 18.73 -30.24
C ASP A 379 27.02 20.04 -31.00
N LEU A 380 26.90 20.02 -32.32
CA LEU A 380 27.04 21.20 -33.15
C LEU A 380 25.91 22.21 -32.90
N PHE A 381 24.67 21.73 -32.71
CA PHE A 381 23.55 22.61 -32.42
C PHE A 381 23.71 23.31 -31.07
N GLU A 382 24.14 22.55 -30.06
CA GLU A 382 24.44 23.09 -28.73
C GLU A 382 25.58 24.11 -28.78
N GLU A 383 26.67 23.80 -29.50
CA GLU A 383 27.81 24.70 -29.66
C GLU A 383 27.42 26.00 -30.37
N SER A 384 26.70 25.91 -31.49
CA SER A 384 26.23 27.09 -32.23
C SER A 384 25.33 27.97 -31.37
N LEU A 385 24.41 27.36 -30.60
CA LEU A 385 23.53 28.10 -29.70
C LEU A 385 24.32 28.78 -28.59
N PHE A 386 25.28 28.09 -27.98
CA PHE A 386 26.11 28.66 -26.93
C PHE A 386 26.88 29.89 -27.43
N GLU A 387 27.46 29.84 -28.62
CA GLU A 387 28.18 30.98 -29.19
C GLU A 387 27.26 32.16 -29.53
N VAL A 388 26.00 31.92 -29.94
CA VAL A 388 24.99 32.98 -30.10
C VAL A 388 24.69 33.63 -28.74
N LEU A 389 24.35 32.83 -27.72
CA LEU A 389 24.01 33.35 -26.39
C LEU A 389 25.17 34.10 -25.72
N LYS A 390 26.40 33.66 -25.97
CA LYS A 390 27.61 34.32 -25.48
C LYS A 390 27.85 35.67 -26.15
N LYS A 391 27.58 35.78 -27.46
CA LYS A 391 27.65 37.05 -28.19
C LYS A 391 26.65 38.07 -27.65
N GLU A 392 25.45 37.61 -27.30
CA GLU A 392 24.39 38.43 -26.67
C GLU A 392 24.60 38.66 -25.16
N LYS A 393 25.73 38.21 -24.59
CA LYS A 393 26.08 38.35 -23.16
C LYS A 393 25.07 37.71 -22.18
N ILE A 394 24.28 36.75 -22.64
CA ILE A 394 23.31 36.01 -21.81
C ILE A 394 24.01 34.95 -20.95
N VAL A 395 25.07 34.35 -21.49
CA VAL A 395 25.90 33.36 -20.79
C VAL A 395 27.34 33.85 -20.67
N SER A 396 28.00 33.53 -19.57
CA SER A 396 29.42 33.82 -19.33
C SER A 396 30.24 32.51 -19.23
N GLY A 397 31.36 32.44 -19.94
CA GLY A 397 32.27 31.29 -19.92
C GLY A 397 32.77 30.84 -21.30
N SER A 398 33.78 29.99 -21.32
CA SER A 398 34.48 29.54 -22.54
C SER A 398 34.44 28.04 -22.80
N LYS A 399 33.83 27.21 -21.93
CA LYS A 399 33.93 25.74 -22.05
C LYS A 399 32.63 24.99 -21.73
N LYS A 400 32.35 23.97 -22.57
CA LYS A 400 31.44 22.84 -22.29
C LYS A 400 31.92 22.16 -21.00
N LYS A 401 31.02 21.97 -20.03
CA LYS A 401 31.31 21.21 -18.79
C LYS A 401 30.96 19.73 -19.02
N ASP A 402 31.30 18.84 -18.09
CA ASP A 402 30.89 17.42 -18.14
C ASP A 402 29.37 17.20 -18.30
N LYS A 403 28.56 18.23 -18.01
CA LYS A 403 27.09 18.22 -18.14
C LYS A 403 26.55 18.98 -19.36
N GLY A 404 27.39 19.30 -20.35
CA GLY A 404 27.04 20.10 -21.52
C GLY A 404 27.24 21.61 -21.33
N TYR A 405 26.63 22.40 -22.21
CA TYR A 405 26.70 23.86 -22.18
C TYR A 405 25.75 24.45 -21.12
N PRO A 406 26.14 25.56 -20.46
CA PRO A 406 25.32 26.19 -19.42
C PRO A 406 24.22 27.07 -20.03
N PHE A 407 23.18 26.45 -20.59
CA PHE A 407 22.01 27.19 -21.09
C PHE A 407 21.14 27.75 -19.96
N PRO A 408 20.52 28.95 -20.16
CA PRO A 408 19.49 29.48 -19.27
C PRO A 408 18.26 28.57 -19.22
N ASP A 409 17.38 28.78 -18.24
CA ASP A 409 16.17 27.97 -18.09
C ASP A 409 15.21 28.11 -19.28
N PHE A 410 15.19 29.29 -19.91
CA PHE A 410 14.38 29.61 -21.08
C PHE A 410 15.24 30.28 -22.15
N ILE A 411 15.06 29.87 -23.40
CA ILE A 411 15.85 30.28 -24.56
C ILE A 411 14.91 30.89 -25.59
N ALA A 412 15.11 32.15 -25.95
CA ALA A 412 14.31 32.81 -26.98
C ALA A 412 14.48 32.12 -28.35
N LEU A 413 13.38 32.00 -29.11
CA LEU A 413 13.36 31.39 -30.43
C LEU A 413 14.23 32.15 -31.42
N GLU A 414 14.41 33.46 -31.24
CA GLU A 414 15.36 34.24 -32.03
C GLU A 414 16.78 33.68 -31.94
N HIS A 415 17.25 33.34 -30.74
CA HIS A 415 18.59 32.74 -30.57
C HIS A 415 18.68 31.34 -31.17
N VAL A 416 17.59 30.56 -31.10
CA VAL A 416 17.50 29.25 -31.76
C VAL A 416 17.58 29.40 -33.28
N LYS A 417 16.83 30.36 -33.84
CA LYS A 417 16.88 30.70 -35.27
C LYS A 417 18.28 31.13 -35.69
N ASN A 418 18.88 32.09 -34.98
CA ASN A 418 20.22 32.61 -35.29
C ASN A 418 21.29 31.51 -35.18
N SER A 419 21.13 30.56 -34.26
CA SER A 419 21.99 29.38 -34.12
C SER A 419 21.86 28.45 -35.32
N LEU A 420 20.63 28.13 -35.74
CA LEU A 420 20.37 27.26 -36.89
C LEU A 420 20.85 27.88 -38.21
N GLU A 421 20.66 29.19 -38.39
CA GLU A 421 21.09 29.90 -39.60
C GLU A 421 22.62 30.01 -39.76
N ARG A 422 23.38 29.74 -38.69
CA ARG A 422 24.85 29.62 -38.74
C ARG A 422 25.34 28.24 -39.18
N ILE A 423 24.47 27.24 -39.19
CA ILE A 423 24.86 25.85 -39.47
C ILE A 423 24.76 25.59 -40.98
N GLU A 424 25.91 25.40 -41.62
CA GLU A 424 26.01 25.08 -43.04
C GLU A 424 26.25 23.57 -43.27
N LEU A 425 25.25 22.76 -42.93
CA LEU A 425 25.27 21.31 -43.14
C LEU A 425 24.08 20.85 -43.97
N SER A 426 24.37 20.14 -45.07
CA SER A 426 23.34 19.58 -45.95
C SER A 426 22.53 18.45 -45.30
N LYS A 427 23.12 17.76 -44.30
CA LYS A 427 22.51 16.63 -43.60
C LYS A 427 22.59 16.78 -42.07
N PHE A 428 21.90 17.80 -41.56
CA PHE A 428 21.89 18.15 -40.14
C PHE A 428 20.82 17.39 -39.33
N TRP A 429 19.64 17.17 -39.90
CA TRP A 429 18.52 16.51 -39.23
C TRP A 429 18.65 14.98 -39.27
N LYS A 430 17.82 14.27 -38.49
CA LYS A 430 17.75 12.80 -38.57
C LYS A 430 17.21 12.32 -39.92
N ASP A 431 17.68 11.15 -40.35
CA ASP A 431 17.34 10.54 -41.64
C ASP A 431 15.83 10.42 -41.90
N ARG A 432 15.03 10.22 -40.84
CA ARG A 432 13.56 10.10 -40.94
C ARG A 432 12.86 11.31 -41.55
N TYR A 433 13.49 12.48 -41.56
CA TYR A 433 12.90 13.69 -42.12
C TYR A 433 13.25 13.89 -43.60
N TYR A 434 14.34 13.30 -44.07
CA TYR A 434 14.79 13.46 -45.45
C TYR A 434 14.09 12.46 -46.37
N LYS A 435 13.61 12.97 -47.50
CA LYS A 435 13.04 12.15 -48.56
C LYS A 435 14.14 11.36 -49.25
N SER A 436 13.99 10.04 -49.30
CA SER A 436 14.92 9.16 -50.01
C SER A 436 14.17 7.98 -50.63
N LYS A 437 14.85 7.16 -51.44
CA LYS A 437 14.27 5.91 -51.96
C LYS A 437 13.85 4.96 -50.83
N GLU A 438 14.58 5.00 -49.72
CA GLU A 438 14.36 4.17 -48.53
C GLU A 438 13.36 4.80 -47.55
N ASN A 439 13.13 6.12 -47.65
CA ASN A 439 12.18 6.89 -46.83
C ASN A 439 11.31 7.79 -47.72
N PRO A 440 10.31 7.24 -48.42
CA PRO A 440 9.43 8.00 -49.30
C PRO A 440 8.57 9.04 -48.55
N ASP A 441 8.32 8.79 -47.26
CA ASP A 441 7.53 9.66 -46.36
C ASP A 441 8.34 10.85 -45.81
N GLY A 442 9.65 10.89 -46.08
CA GLY A 442 10.46 12.06 -45.77
C GLY A 442 9.99 13.29 -46.56
N PHE A 443 10.04 14.46 -45.91
CA PHE A 443 9.49 15.72 -46.43
C PHE A 443 10.55 16.81 -46.61
N LEU A 444 11.78 16.61 -46.12
CA LEU A 444 12.92 17.47 -46.40
C LEU A 444 13.70 16.97 -47.61
N LEU A 445 14.17 17.89 -48.45
CA LEU A 445 15.05 17.59 -49.58
C LEU A 445 16.51 17.78 -49.16
N LEU A 446 17.40 16.91 -49.66
CA LEU A 446 18.86 17.10 -49.59
C LEU A 446 19.27 18.21 -50.56
N SER A 447 18.92 19.46 -50.26
CA SER A 447 19.32 20.63 -51.05
C SER A 447 19.84 21.73 -50.14
N THR A 448 20.84 22.47 -50.60
CA THR A 448 21.49 23.56 -49.85
C THR A 448 20.75 24.90 -49.97
N LYS A 449 19.56 24.94 -50.60
CA LYS A 449 18.86 26.20 -50.88
C LYS A 449 17.90 26.64 -49.77
N GLU A 450 17.35 25.71 -48.99
CA GLU A 450 16.44 26.04 -47.89
C GLU A 450 17.21 26.36 -46.61
N LYS A 451 16.87 27.48 -45.96
CA LYS A 451 17.45 27.87 -44.67
C LYS A 451 17.10 26.85 -43.58
N MET A 452 18.04 26.58 -42.67
CA MET A 452 17.84 25.64 -41.56
C MET A 452 16.63 25.97 -40.68
N TRP A 453 16.35 27.26 -40.46
CA TRP A 453 15.17 27.68 -39.72
C TRP A 453 13.85 27.27 -40.38
N SER A 454 13.76 27.37 -41.71
CA SER A 454 12.59 26.91 -42.46
C SER A 454 12.40 25.40 -42.32
N GLN A 455 13.48 24.63 -42.40
CA GLN A 455 13.45 23.18 -42.19
C GLN A 455 13.01 22.82 -40.76
N PHE A 456 13.48 23.56 -39.76
CA PHE A 456 13.06 23.40 -38.35
C PHE A 456 11.55 23.59 -38.20
N LEU A 457 10.98 24.64 -38.79
CA LEU A 457 9.53 24.88 -38.76
C LEU A 457 8.75 23.78 -39.49
N THR A 458 9.26 23.27 -40.62
CA THR A 458 8.65 22.14 -41.33
C THR A 458 8.67 20.87 -40.47
N ILE A 459 9.77 20.59 -39.76
CA ILE A 459 9.85 19.47 -38.80
C ILE A 459 8.86 19.67 -37.66
N PHE A 460 8.85 20.85 -37.03
CA PHE A 460 7.93 21.18 -35.95
C PHE A 460 6.48 20.96 -36.38
N LYS A 461 6.10 21.52 -37.55
CA LYS A 461 4.77 21.36 -38.14
C LYS A 461 4.41 19.89 -38.32
N ASN A 462 5.33 19.09 -38.86
CA ASN A 462 5.08 17.66 -39.07
C ASN A 462 4.95 16.88 -37.75
N GLU A 463 5.87 17.10 -36.80
CA GLU A 463 5.82 16.45 -35.48
C GLU A 463 4.52 16.80 -34.76
N PHE A 464 4.11 18.07 -34.77
CA PHE A 464 2.86 18.54 -34.16
C PHE A 464 1.64 17.94 -34.86
N SER A 465 1.58 18.01 -36.19
CA SER A 465 0.46 17.45 -36.96
C SER A 465 0.31 15.94 -36.76
N SER A 466 1.44 15.23 -36.62
CA SER A 466 1.45 13.78 -36.42
C SER A 466 0.86 13.32 -35.09
N LEU A 467 0.72 14.22 -34.11
CA LEU A 467 0.02 13.93 -32.85
C LEU A 467 -1.49 13.78 -33.05
N PHE A 468 -2.04 14.48 -34.04
CA PHE A 468 -3.46 14.46 -34.35
C PHE A 468 -3.82 13.32 -35.29
N LYS A 469 -3.02 13.16 -36.35
CA LYS A 469 -3.23 12.12 -37.35
C LYS A 469 -1.91 11.66 -37.95
N LYS A 470 -1.69 10.35 -37.93
CA LYS A 470 -0.56 9.69 -38.57
C LYS A 470 -1.03 8.40 -39.24
N GLU A 471 -0.52 8.14 -40.43
CA GLU A 471 -0.77 6.89 -41.16
C GLU A 471 0.56 6.12 -41.24
N ILE A 472 0.52 4.82 -40.90
CA ILE A 472 1.69 3.94 -40.95
C ILE A 472 1.29 2.71 -41.77
N VAL A 473 2.11 2.37 -42.75
CA VAL A 473 1.96 1.11 -43.49
C VAL A 473 2.54 -0.01 -42.64
N ASN A 474 1.69 -0.95 -42.24
CA ASN A 474 2.14 -2.14 -41.54
C ASN A 474 2.95 -3.00 -42.52
N GLN A 475 4.27 -3.10 -42.28
CA GLN A 475 5.20 -3.81 -43.15
C GLN A 475 4.88 -5.30 -43.32
N LYS A 476 4.09 -5.90 -42.41
CA LYS A 476 3.72 -7.33 -42.47
C LYS A 476 2.40 -7.57 -43.21
N THR A 477 1.43 -6.66 -43.10
CA THR A 477 0.08 -6.85 -43.67
C THR A 477 -0.20 -5.97 -44.88
N GLY A 478 0.64 -4.95 -45.13
CA GLY A 478 0.42 -3.94 -46.18
C GLY A 478 -0.73 -2.99 -45.88
N GLN A 479 -1.39 -3.11 -44.73
CA GLN A 479 -2.53 -2.27 -44.35
C GLN A 479 -2.07 -0.92 -43.78
N ILE A 480 -2.86 0.12 -44.04
CA ILE A 480 -2.64 1.46 -43.48
C ILE A 480 -3.30 1.52 -42.10
N GLU A 481 -2.49 1.62 -41.07
CA GLU A 481 -2.94 1.84 -39.69
C GLU A 481 -2.93 3.35 -39.41
N LYS A 482 -4.05 3.86 -38.88
CA LYS A 482 -4.22 5.28 -38.53
C LYS A 482 -4.10 5.45 -37.02
N PHE A 483 -3.34 6.45 -36.60
CA PHE A 483 -3.08 6.76 -35.20
C PHE A 483 -3.20 8.26 -34.94
N GLY A 484 -3.33 8.63 -33.66
CA GLY A 484 -3.34 10.01 -33.19
C GLY A 484 -4.67 10.40 -32.58
N TYR A 485 -4.68 11.60 -32.00
CA TYR A 485 -5.80 12.13 -31.23
C TYR A 485 -7.14 12.11 -31.99
N ASP A 486 -7.16 12.44 -33.29
CA ASP A 486 -8.42 12.47 -34.05
C ASP A 486 -9.02 11.06 -34.18
N ILE A 487 -8.17 10.03 -34.27
CA ILE A 487 -8.61 8.64 -34.38
C ILE A 487 -9.10 8.15 -33.03
N SER A 488 -8.31 8.33 -31.98
CA SER A 488 -8.64 7.85 -30.64
C SER A 488 -9.82 8.62 -30.02
N LYS A 489 -10.01 9.90 -30.36
CA LYS A 489 -11.20 10.68 -30.04
C LYS A 489 -12.45 10.05 -30.64
N SER A 490 -12.47 9.78 -31.95
CA SER A 490 -13.65 9.19 -32.60
C SER A 490 -13.96 7.79 -32.08
N GLU A 491 -12.94 6.97 -31.79
CA GLU A 491 -13.13 5.67 -31.13
C GLU A 491 -13.75 5.80 -29.73
N PHE A 492 -13.33 6.82 -28.97
CA PHE A 492 -13.89 7.12 -27.66
C PHE A 492 -15.33 7.65 -27.74
N GLU A 493 -15.65 8.52 -28.69
CA GLU A 493 -17.01 9.04 -28.92
C GLU A 493 -18.00 7.91 -29.22
N GLU A 494 -17.61 6.92 -30.02
CA GLU A 494 -18.44 5.74 -30.27
C GLU A 494 -18.60 4.88 -29.00
N LEU A 495 -17.53 4.69 -28.23
CA LEU A 495 -17.59 3.97 -26.96
C LEU A 495 -18.50 4.68 -25.93
N ALA A 496 -18.50 6.01 -25.90
CA ALA A 496 -19.25 6.80 -24.93
C ALA A 496 -20.78 6.72 -25.13
N LYS A 497 -21.26 6.28 -26.30
CA LYS A 497 -22.69 6.08 -26.59
C LYS A 497 -23.29 4.88 -25.86
N ASP A 498 -22.50 3.81 -25.70
CA ASP A 498 -22.88 2.58 -24.97
C ASP A 498 -21.70 2.15 -24.07
N PHE A 499 -21.56 2.88 -22.97
CA PHE A 499 -20.36 2.81 -22.14
C PHE A 499 -20.35 1.54 -21.28
N THR A 500 -19.38 0.67 -21.53
CA THR A 500 -19.10 -0.50 -20.70
C THR A 500 -17.60 -0.65 -20.49
N VAL A 501 -17.17 -1.02 -19.27
CA VAL A 501 -15.74 -1.20 -18.97
C VAL A 501 -15.34 -2.67 -19.14
N ASN A 502 -14.55 -2.94 -20.17
CA ASN A 502 -13.99 -4.24 -20.54
C ASN A 502 -12.58 -4.04 -21.13
N GLU A 503 -11.89 -5.13 -21.47
CA GLU A 503 -10.50 -5.03 -21.97
C GLU A 503 -10.38 -4.22 -23.27
N LYS A 504 -11.38 -4.26 -24.16
CA LYS A 504 -11.38 -3.47 -25.40
C LYS A 504 -11.60 -1.99 -25.11
N SER A 505 -12.59 -1.64 -24.29
CA SER A 505 -12.86 -0.24 -23.96
C SER A 505 -11.75 0.40 -23.12
N LYS A 506 -11.08 -0.36 -22.24
CA LYS A 506 -9.86 0.10 -21.55
C LYS A 506 -8.77 0.56 -22.51
N VAL A 507 -8.54 -0.18 -23.61
CA VAL A 507 -7.55 0.18 -24.62
C VAL A 507 -7.94 1.48 -25.34
N ILE A 508 -9.21 1.63 -25.71
CA ILE A 508 -9.73 2.85 -26.36
C ILE A 508 -9.54 4.06 -25.44
N ILE A 509 -9.99 3.97 -24.19
CA ILE A 509 -9.86 5.06 -23.20
C ILE A 509 -8.39 5.42 -22.98
N LYS A 510 -7.51 4.40 -22.85
CA LYS A 510 -6.08 4.61 -22.68
C LYS A 510 -5.46 5.33 -23.88
N ASN A 511 -5.77 4.90 -25.10
CA ASN A 511 -5.23 5.51 -26.31
C ASN A 511 -5.63 6.99 -26.41
N PHE A 512 -6.91 7.29 -26.17
CA PHE A 512 -7.41 8.66 -26.13
C PHE A 512 -6.67 9.51 -25.09
N ALA A 513 -6.60 9.04 -23.84
CA ALA A 513 -5.94 9.76 -22.75
C ALA A 513 -4.43 9.94 -23.00
N ASP A 514 -3.74 8.93 -23.56
CA ASP A 514 -2.33 9.01 -23.92
C ASP A 514 -2.09 10.02 -25.05
N ASP A 515 -2.95 10.08 -26.05
CA ASP A 515 -2.79 11.03 -27.17
C ASP A 515 -2.99 12.48 -26.71
N VAL A 516 -3.98 12.75 -25.85
CA VAL A 516 -4.12 14.06 -25.19
C VAL A 516 -2.87 14.43 -24.38
N LEU A 517 -2.34 13.47 -23.60
CA LEU A 517 -1.13 13.69 -22.81
C LEU A 517 0.10 13.97 -23.68
N LYS A 518 0.27 13.27 -24.82
CA LYS A 518 1.36 13.52 -25.77
C LYS A 518 1.31 14.94 -26.34
N ILE A 519 0.10 15.44 -26.65
CA ILE A 519 -0.10 16.83 -27.09
C ILE A 519 0.34 17.80 -26.01
N TYR A 520 -0.14 17.61 -24.78
CA TYR A 520 0.30 18.41 -23.63
C TYR A 520 1.83 18.41 -23.47
N GLN A 521 2.47 17.24 -23.57
CA GLN A 521 3.92 17.09 -23.42
C GLN A 521 4.73 17.82 -24.50
N MET A 522 4.30 17.77 -25.76
CA MET A 522 4.99 18.49 -26.85
C MET A 522 4.80 19.99 -26.72
N VAL A 523 3.58 20.44 -26.38
CA VAL A 523 3.27 21.86 -26.28
C VAL A 523 3.96 22.52 -25.08
N LYS A 524 4.17 21.75 -24.01
CA LYS A 524 4.98 22.18 -22.85
C LYS A 524 6.39 22.66 -23.21
N TYR A 525 6.86 22.43 -24.44
CA TYR A 525 8.11 22.99 -24.94
C TYR A 525 8.21 24.51 -24.78
N PHE A 526 7.08 25.21 -24.90
CA PHE A 526 7.00 26.68 -24.83
C PHE A 526 6.59 27.22 -23.46
N ALA A 527 6.39 26.34 -22.46
CA ALA A 527 5.98 26.75 -21.12
C ALA A 527 7.11 27.49 -20.40
N LEU A 528 6.83 28.72 -19.94
CA LEU A 528 7.72 29.47 -19.04
C LEU A 528 7.53 29.01 -17.58
N GLU A 529 7.58 27.70 -17.36
CA GLU A 529 7.34 27.10 -16.06
C GLU A 529 8.66 26.79 -15.33
N LYS A 530 8.83 27.35 -14.13
CA LYS A 530 9.93 27.00 -13.22
C LYS A 530 9.36 26.61 -11.87
N LYS A 531 9.73 25.42 -11.38
CA LYS A 531 9.15 24.83 -10.15
C LYS A 531 7.60 24.78 -10.15
N ARG A 532 6.99 24.60 -11.32
CA ARG A 532 5.51 24.60 -11.51
C ARG A 532 4.80 25.95 -11.30
N ALA A 533 5.56 27.04 -11.25
CA ALA A 533 5.02 28.39 -11.34
C ALA A 533 5.37 29.00 -12.69
N TRP A 534 4.44 29.75 -13.27
CA TRP A 534 4.71 30.57 -14.45
C TRP A 534 5.68 31.68 -14.08
N ASN A 535 6.73 31.87 -14.88
CA ASN A 535 7.69 32.94 -14.69
C ASN A 535 7.22 34.22 -15.39
N THR A 536 7.01 35.29 -14.62
CA THR A 536 6.52 36.60 -15.08
C THR A 536 7.63 37.60 -15.41
N GLU A 537 8.90 37.23 -15.25
CA GLU A 537 10.05 38.10 -15.52
C GLU A 537 10.35 38.26 -17.02
N PHE A 538 9.72 37.45 -17.87
CA PHE A 538 9.93 37.46 -19.31
C PHE A 538 8.86 38.29 -20.02
N GLU A 539 9.30 39.16 -20.92
CA GLU A 539 8.41 39.83 -21.86
C GLU A 539 7.82 38.82 -22.85
N LEU A 540 6.51 38.92 -23.10
CA LEU A 540 5.73 37.93 -23.85
C LEU A 540 5.18 38.53 -25.16
N ASP A 541 5.33 37.78 -26.24
CA ASP A 541 4.71 38.09 -27.52
C ASP A 541 3.19 37.78 -27.53
N VAL A 542 2.48 38.25 -28.57
CA VAL A 542 1.07 37.90 -28.84
C VAL A 542 0.85 36.39 -28.96
N PHE A 543 1.88 35.62 -29.34
CA PHE A 543 1.89 34.15 -29.28
C PHE A 543 1.42 33.60 -27.92
N TYR A 544 1.79 34.26 -26.82
CA TYR A 544 1.36 33.84 -25.49
C TYR A 544 0.05 34.47 -25.07
N THR A 545 -0.14 35.76 -25.38
CA THR A 545 -1.12 36.62 -24.72
C THR A 545 -2.40 36.86 -25.51
N ASN A 546 -2.51 36.38 -26.75
CA ASN A 546 -3.74 36.52 -27.53
C ASN A 546 -4.95 35.97 -26.73
N PRO A 547 -6.01 36.77 -26.50
CA PRO A 547 -7.16 36.35 -25.70
C PRO A 547 -7.97 35.21 -26.32
N GLU A 548 -7.93 35.03 -27.65
CA GLU A 548 -8.72 34.00 -28.33
C GLU A 548 -7.97 32.67 -28.45
N ASP A 549 -6.70 32.72 -28.87
CA ASP A 549 -5.92 31.51 -29.17
C ASP A 549 -4.46 31.56 -28.68
N GLY A 550 -4.13 32.46 -27.74
CA GLY A 550 -2.79 32.55 -27.18
C GLY A 550 -2.41 31.30 -26.38
N TYR A 551 -1.12 31.01 -26.30
CA TYR A 551 -0.61 29.84 -25.56
C TYR A 551 -1.10 29.77 -24.12
N LEU A 552 -1.31 30.92 -23.46
CA LEU A 552 -1.82 30.97 -22.09
C LEU A 552 -3.24 30.40 -21.96
N GLN A 553 -4.11 30.57 -22.96
CA GLN A 553 -5.46 29.98 -22.97
C GLN A 553 -5.41 28.44 -22.94
N PHE A 554 -4.41 27.86 -23.59
CA PHE A 554 -4.14 26.44 -23.47
C PHE A 554 -3.54 26.08 -22.11
N TYR A 555 -2.50 26.81 -21.69
CA TYR A 555 -1.64 26.41 -20.57
C TYR A 555 -2.31 26.57 -19.21
N GLU A 556 -3.16 27.59 -19.06
CA GLU A 556 -3.92 27.82 -17.84
C GLU A 556 -4.74 26.57 -17.47
N ASN A 557 -4.60 26.13 -16.21
CA ASN A 557 -5.21 24.91 -15.65
C ASN A 557 -4.88 23.60 -16.41
N ALA A 558 -3.94 23.59 -17.36
CA ALA A 558 -3.67 22.39 -18.16
C ALA A 558 -3.18 21.20 -17.31
N TYR A 559 -2.51 21.45 -16.19
CA TYR A 559 -2.09 20.39 -15.28
C TYR A 559 -3.32 19.76 -14.58
N GLU A 560 -4.20 20.59 -14.05
CA GLU A 560 -5.43 20.23 -13.34
C GLU A 560 -6.45 19.55 -14.27
N GLU A 561 -6.53 19.98 -15.53
CA GLU A 561 -7.54 19.52 -16.46
C GLU A 561 -7.05 18.41 -17.41
N ILE A 562 -5.74 18.27 -17.62
CA ILE A 562 -5.17 17.19 -18.45
C ILE A 562 -4.45 16.14 -17.60
N VAL A 563 -3.47 16.56 -16.80
CA VAL A 563 -2.56 15.62 -16.12
C VAL A 563 -3.21 14.92 -14.93
N GLN A 564 -4.00 15.64 -14.12
CA GLN A 564 -4.71 15.02 -13.00
C GLN A 564 -5.78 14.01 -13.46
N PRO A 565 -6.66 14.33 -14.43
CA PRO A 565 -7.67 13.38 -14.92
C PRO A 565 -7.03 12.18 -15.60
N TYR A 566 -5.96 12.37 -16.39
CA TYR A 566 -5.18 11.26 -16.96
C TYR A 566 -4.72 10.27 -15.88
N ASN A 567 -4.17 10.77 -14.77
CA ASN A 567 -3.72 9.91 -13.67
C ASN A 567 -4.89 9.19 -12.98
N LYS A 568 -6.02 9.88 -12.76
CA LYS A 568 -7.24 9.28 -12.20
C LYS A 568 -7.79 8.15 -13.09
N ILE A 569 -7.89 8.40 -14.40
CA ILE A 569 -8.30 7.43 -15.41
C ILE A 569 -7.36 6.21 -15.38
N ARG A 570 -6.04 6.42 -15.50
CA ARG A 570 -5.05 5.33 -15.48
C ARG A 570 -5.15 4.47 -14.22
N ASN A 571 -5.28 5.11 -13.05
CA ASN A 571 -5.36 4.40 -11.77
C ASN A 571 -6.63 3.53 -11.70
N TYR A 572 -7.75 3.99 -12.26
CA TYR A 572 -8.99 3.21 -12.32
C TYR A 572 -8.88 2.02 -13.28
N LEU A 573 -8.43 2.24 -14.53
CA LEU A 573 -8.38 1.20 -15.56
C LEU A 573 -7.44 0.04 -15.20
N THR A 574 -6.45 0.28 -14.35
CA THR A 574 -5.45 -0.71 -13.90
C THR A 574 -5.86 -1.50 -12.66
N ARG A 575 -7.05 -1.25 -12.10
CA ARG A 575 -7.57 -2.04 -10.99
C ARG A 575 -7.78 -3.49 -11.41
N ARG A 576 -7.53 -4.41 -10.46
CA ARG A 576 -7.88 -5.82 -10.67
C ARG A 576 -9.40 -5.92 -10.73
N PRO A 577 -9.98 -6.62 -11.73
CA PRO A 577 -11.42 -6.83 -11.79
C PRO A 577 -11.88 -7.52 -10.50
N TYR A 578 -13.04 -7.10 -10.00
CA TYR A 578 -13.68 -7.75 -8.87
C TYR A 578 -13.95 -9.21 -9.26
N ASN A 579 -13.40 -10.14 -8.48
CA ASN A 579 -13.69 -11.56 -8.62
C ASN A 579 -14.61 -11.92 -7.46
N GLU A 580 -15.73 -12.57 -7.72
CA GLU A 580 -16.65 -13.03 -6.67
C GLU A 580 -15.87 -13.94 -5.69
N GLU A 581 -15.55 -13.40 -4.52
CA GLU A 581 -14.83 -14.16 -3.51
C GLU A 581 -15.80 -15.14 -2.83
N LYS A 582 -15.38 -16.40 -2.70
CA LYS A 582 -16.09 -17.37 -1.86
C LYS A 582 -16.29 -16.81 -0.44
N TRP A 583 -17.48 -17.03 0.14
CA TRP A 583 -17.74 -16.71 1.54
C TRP A 583 -17.78 -17.95 2.44
N LYS A 584 -17.63 -17.73 3.75
CA LYS A 584 -17.65 -18.79 4.76
C LYS A 584 -19.09 -19.13 5.12
N LEU A 585 -19.47 -20.39 4.96
CA LEU A 585 -20.75 -20.90 5.47
C LEU A 585 -20.66 -21.22 6.96
N ASN A 586 -21.67 -20.82 7.73
CA ASN A 586 -21.73 -20.97 9.18
C ASN A 586 -23.01 -21.67 9.63
N PHE A 587 -24.05 -21.75 8.80
CA PHE A 587 -25.32 -22.39 9.17
C PHE A 587 -25.85 -21.86 10.51
N GLU A 588 -25.83 -20.53 10.66
CA GLU A 588 -26.24 -19.81 11.88
C GLU A 588 -25.43 -20.19 13.16
N CYS A 589 -24.28 -20.85 13.00
CA CYS A 589 -23.42 -21.28 14.09
C CYS A 589 -22.02 -20.67 13.98
N SER A 590 -21.70 -19.70 14.86
CA SER A 590 -20.42 -18.97 14.85
C SER A 590 -19.18 -19.86 15.07
N TYR A 591 -19.38 -21.04 15.66
CA TYR A 591 -18.34 -22.03 15.98
C TYR A 591 -18.48 -23.33 15.17
N LEU A 592 -19.19 -23.30 14.02
CA LEU A 592 -19.30 -24.43 13.11
C LEU A 592 -17.91 -25.01 12.78
N LEU A 593 -17.77 -26.34 12.85
CA LEU A 593 -16.51 -27.07 12.68
C LEU A 593 -15.38 -26.63 13.63
N GLY A 594 -15.71 -26.03 14.78
CA GLY A 594 -14.75 -25.68 15.83
C GLY A 594 -14.19 -26.89 16.60
N GLY A 595 -14.80 -28.07 16.42
CA GLY A 595 -14.40 -29.34 16.98
C GLY A 595 -15.24 -30.49 16.44
N TRP A 596 -14.84 -31.73 16.70
CA TRP A 596 -15.58 -32.94 16.33
C TRP A 596 -16.16 -33.57 17.58
N SER A 597 -17.48 -33.65 17.69
CA SER A 597 -18.13 -34.24 18.86
C SER A 597 -18.09 -35.77 18.81
N SER A 598 -17.69 -36.40 19.91
CA SER A 598 -17.88 -37.84 20.12
C SER A 598 -19.37 -38.21 20.22
N GLU A 599 -20.19 -37.29 20.74
CA GLU A 599 -21.62 -37.47 20.98
C GLU A 599 -22.49 -36.72 19.93
N PHE A 600 -23.81 -36.73 20.08
CA PHE A 600 -24.75 -36.00 19.20
C PHE A 600 -25.18 -34.64 19.80
N GLU A 601 -24.57 -34.24 20.91
CA GLU A 601 -25.03 -33.15 21.78
C GLU A 601 -24.22 -31.86 21.64
N THR A 602 -23.07 -31.90 20.96
CA THR A 602 -22.17 -30.74 20.83
C THR A 602 -21.69 -30.51 19.39
N TYR A 603 -21.36 -29.25 19.06
CA TYR A 603 -20.64 -28.82 17.85
C TYR A 603 -21.26 -29.05 16.46
N GLY A 604 -22.52 -29.49 16.36
CA GLY A 604 -23.34 -29.44 15.12
C GLY A 604 -22.75 -30.09 13.86
N SER A 605 -21.59 -30.76 13.94
CA SER A 605 -20.80 -31.22 12.79
C SER A 605 -20.34 -32.65 13.02
N LEU A 606 -20.60 -33.52 12.05
CA LEU A 606 -20.40 -34.96 12.13
C LEU A 606 -19.69 -35.47 10.88
N LEU A 607 -18.85 -36.49 11.01
CA LEU A 607 -18.25 -37.20 9.87
C LEU A 607 -18.80 -38.61 9.79
N PHE A 608 -19.13 -39.03 8.57
CA PHE A 608 -19.67 -40.35 8.27
C PHE A 608 -18.89 -41.03 7.14
N GLU A 609 -18.83 -42.36 7.19
CA GLU A 609 -18.32 -43.22 6.14
C GLU A 609 -19.41 -44.22 5.72
N LYS A 610 -19.59 -44.38 4.42
CA LYS A 610 -20.46 -45.41 3.84
C LYS A 610 -19.90 -45.86 2.49
N ASN A 611 -19.66 -47.16 2.35
CA ASN A 611 -19.20 -47.80 1.11
C ASN A 611 -17.95 -47.15 0.51
N GLY A 612 -16.97 -46.79 1.33
CA GLY A 612 -15.73 -46.13 0.94
C GLY A 612 -15.86 -44.63 0.63
N LYS A 613 -17.05 -44.04 0.85
CA LYS A 613 -17.31 -42.60 0.65
C LYS A 613 -17.46 -41.90 1.99
N TYR A 614 -16.96 -40.67 2.06
CA TYR A 614 -16.99 -39.84 3.26
C TYR A 614 -18.01 -38.71 3.11
N TYR A 615 -18.72 -38.41 4.19
CA TYR A 615 -19.79 -37.42 4.22
C TYR A 615 -19.64 -36.50 5.44
N LEU A 616 -19.91 -35.21 5.25
CA LEU A 616 -20.02 -34.24 6.32
C LEU A 616 -21.51 -34.03 6.64
N GLY A 617 -21.91 -34.31 7.87
CA GLY A 617 -23.22 -33.98 8.39
C GLY A 617 -23.17 -32.66 9.15
N VAL A 618 -24.08 -31.74 8.83
CA VAL A 618 -24.27 -30.48 9.56
C VAL A 618 -25.67 -30.48 10.15
N ILE A 619 -25.75 -30.24 11.46
CA ILE A 619 -26.99 -30.09 12.21
C ILE A 619 -27.32 -28.59 12.23
N ASN A 620 -28.52 -28.24 11.80
CA ASN A 620 -29.02 -26.87 11.97
C ASN A 620 -29.29 -26.63 13.48
N GLY A 621 -28.43 -25.82 14.13
CA GLY A 621 -28.47 -25.54 15.57
C GLY A 621 -27.34 -26.17 16.40
N LYS A 622 -27.51 -26.18 17.73
CA LYS A 622 -26.42 -26.56 18.67
C LYS A 622 -26.30 -28.08 18.91
N ALA A 623 -27.41 -28.82 18.86
CA ALA A 623 -27.49 -30.23 19.23
C ALA A 623 -28.63 -30.97 18.53
N PHE A 624 -28.51 -32.29 18.39
CA PHE A 624 -29.60 -33.14 17.91
C PHE A 624 -30.66 -33.33 19.01
N ALA A 625 -31.91 -32.99 18.72
CA ALA A 625 -33.02 -33.16 19.68
C ALA A 625 -33.11 -34.61 20.18
N LYS A 626 -33.31 -34.79 21.48
CA LYS A 626 -33.28 -36.11 22.16
C LYS A 626 -34.21 -37.13 21.49
N GLU A 627 -35.40 -36.68 21.09
CA GLU A 627 -36.44 -37.48 20.43
C GLU A 627 -36.05 -38.00 19.04
N LYS A 628 -35.15 -37.32 18.34
CA LYS A 628 -34.70 -37.72 16.99
C LYS A 628 -33.51 -38.68 17.02
N ARG A 629 -32.85 -38.85 18.17
CA ARG A 629 -31.61 -39.66 18.28
C ARG A 629 -31.87 -41.16 18.12
N GLN A 630 -32.97 -41.67 18.67
CA GLN A 630 -33.33 -43.10 18.54
C GLN A 630 -33.56 -43.48 17.07
N LYS A 631 -34.17 -42.58 16.29
CA LYS A 631 -34.40 -42.76 14.85
C LYS A 631 -33.12 -42.90 14.01
N LEU A 632 -31.96 -42.47 14.51
CA LEU A 632 -30.69 -42.64 13.79
C LEU A 632 -30.21 -44.09 13.79
N THR A 633 -30.65 -44.88 14.77
CA THR A 633 -30.27 -46.29 14.95
C THR A 633 -31.40 -47.26 14.64
N GLU A 634 -32.64 -46.79 14.59
CA GLU A 634 -33.81 -47.60 14.22
C GLU A 634 -33.75 -48.07 12.76
N GLY A 635 -34.01 -49.36 12.52
CA GLY A 635 -34.08 -49.93 11.16
C GLY A 635 -32.73 -50.03 10.42
N VAL A 636 -31.61 -49.84 11.13
CA VAL A 636 -30.27 -50.06 10.58
C VAL A 636 -30.00 -51.56 10.43
N THR A 637 -29.54 -51.94 9.25
CA THR A 637 -29.19 -53.29 8.82
C THR A 637 -27.81 -53.27 8.15
N GLU A 638 -27.22 -54.43 7.94
CA GLU A 638 -25.95 -54.56 7.22
C GLU A 638 -25.97 -53.94 5.81
N ARG A 639 -27.14 -53.88 5.16
CA ARG A 639 -27.28 -53.34 3.80
C ARG A 639 -27.35 -51.81 3.74
N ASN A 640 -27.80 -51.14 4.81
CA ASN A 640 -28.02 -49.69 4.83
C ASN A 640 -27.16 -48.93 5.86
N LYS A 641 -26.35 -49.65 6.66
CA LYS A 641 -25.48 -49.06 7.69
C LYS A 641 -24.55 -47.97 7.17
N CYS A 642 -24.19 -47.10 8.09
CA CYS A 642 -23.30 -45.97 7.92
C CYS A 642 -22.47 -45.84 9.21
N TYR A 643 -21.18 -45.55 9.07
CA TYR A 643 -20.26 -45.45 10.21
C TYR A 643 -20.05 -43.99 10.57
N LYS A 644 -20.41 -43.59 11.80
CA LYS A 644 -20.03 -42.28 12.35
C LYS A 644 -18.59 -42.35 12.84
N MET A 645 -17.77 -41.38 12.46
CA MET A 645 -16.45 -41.19 13.05
C MET A 645 -16.61 -40.64 14.48
N ILE A 646 -16.02 -41.34 15.46
CA ILE A 646 -15.86 -40.85 16.83
C ILE A 646 -14.43 -40.31 16.95
N TYR A 647 -14.32 -39.02 17.21
CA TYR A 647 -13.04 -38.36 17.42
C TYR A 647 -12.87 -38.06 18.90
N ASP A 648 -12.14 -38.93 19.59
CA ASP A 648 -11.75 -38.72 20.98
C ASP A 648 -10.31 -38.18 21.00
N PHE A 649 -10.20 -36.86 21.24
CA PHE A 649 -8.93 -36.17 21.21
C PHE A 649 -8.76 -35.28 22.42
N GLN A 650 -7.79 -35.65 23.26
CA GLN A 650 -7.27 -34.80 24.30
C GLN A 650 -5.92 -34.25 23.87
N LYS A 651 -5.85 -32.94 23.61
CA LYS A 651 -4.57 -32.28 23.39
C LYS A 651 -3.79 -32.29 24.71
N PRO A 652 -2.46 -32.57 24.71
CA PRO A 652 -1.61 -32.26 25.84
C PRO A 652 -1.69 -30.75 26.11
N ASP A 653 -2.47 -30.36 27.11
CA ASP A 653 -2.67 -28.97 27.48
C ASP A 653 -2.20 -28.78 28.92
N ASN A 654 -0.97 -28.28 29.04
CA ASN A 654 -0.30 -27.96 30.30
C ASN A 654 -1.10 -26.99 31.18
N LYS A 655 -2.14 -26.31 30.65
CA LYS A 655 -3.06 -25.47 31.43
C LYS A 655 -4.30 -26.22 31.92
N ASN A 656 -4.79 -27.19 31.15
CA ASN A 656 -5.96 -27.98 31.54
C ASN A 656 -5.62 -29.08 32.54
N VAL A 657 -4.44 -29.69 32.47
CA VAL A 657 -4.04 -30.74 33.42
C VAL A 657 -4.06 -30.21 34.87
N PRO A 658 -3.41 -29.07 35.21
CA PRO A 658 -3.60 -28.44 36.52
C PRO A 658 -5.05 -28.03 36.81
N ARG A 659 -5.82 -27.62 35.81
CA ARG A 659 -7.22 -27.25 36.01
C ARG A 659 -8.10 -28.44 36.42
N LEU A 660 -7.80 -29.60 35.88
CA LEU A 660 -8.53 -30.85 36.08
C LEU A 660 -8.08 -31.59 37.33
N PHE A 661 -6.83 -31.44 37.77
CA PHE A 661 -6.30 -32.22 38.89
C PHE A 661 -5.83 -31.39 40.08
N ILE A 662 -5.79 -30.05 39.97
CA ILE A 662 -5.38 -29.15 41.08
C ILE A 662 -6.49 -28.14 41.38
N ARG A 663 -6.68 -27.09 40.57
CA ARG A 663 -7.66 -26.02 40.82
C ARG A 663 -8.54 -25.72 39.60
N SER A 664 -9.86 -25.78 39.76
CA SER A 664 -10.82 -25.62 38.64
C SER A 664 -11.02 -24.17 38.21
N LYS A 665 -11.36 -23.26 39.14
CA LYS A 665 -11.51 -21.82 38.91
C LYS A 665 -11.21 -21.03 40.19
N GLY A 666 -10.28 -20.08 40.10
CA GLY A 666 -9.79 -19.35 41.28
C GLY A 666 -9.07 -20.31 42.23
N ASP A 667 -9.34 -20.18 43.52
CA ASP A 667 -8.72 -21.02 44.56
C ASP A 667 -9.47 -22.33 44.84
N ASN A 668 -10.55 -22.60 44.10
CA ASN A 668 -11.31 -23.84 44.26
C ASN A 668 -10.56 -25.04 43.72
N PHE A 669 -10.42 -26.09 44.54
CA PHE A 669 -9.88 -27.37 44.09
C PHE A 669 -10.72 -27.97 42.94
N SER A 670 -10.07 -28.77 42.10
CA SER A 670 -10.77 -29.49 41.06
C SER A 670 -11.65 -30.60 41.64
N PRO A 671 -12.84 -30.90 41.06
CA PRO A 671 -13.65 -32.06 41.44
C PRO A 671 -12.86 -33.37 41.51
N ALA A 672 -11.91 -33.57 40.59
CA ALA A 672 -11.07 -34.78 40.55
C ALA A 672 -10.23 -34.96 41.83
N VAL A 673 -9.83 -33.88 42.51
CA VAL A 673 -9.10 -33.97 43.79
C VAL A 673 -9.92 -34.74 44.81
N LYS A 674 -11.24 -34.47 44.85
CA LYS A 674 -12.18 -35.13 45.76
C LYS A 674 -12.62 -36.50 45.25
N GLU A 675 -12.96 -36.61 43.97
CA GLU A 675 -13.48 -37.84 43.36
C GLU A 675 -12.44 -38.96 43.31
N LEU A 676 -11.16 -38.61 43.10
CA LEU A 676 -10.05 -39.56 43.02
C LEU A 676 -9.19 -39.61 44.30
N ASN A 677 -9.57 -38.84 45.34
CA ASN A 677 -8.85 -38.75 46.62
C ASN A 677 -7.34 -38.43 46.44
N LEU A 678 -7.02 -37.38 45.68
CA LEU A 678 -5.65 -37.02 45.33
C LEU A 678 -4.92 -36.32 46.49
N PRO A 679 -3.62 -36.59 46.72
CA PRO A 679 -2.84 -36.01 47.81
C PRO A 679 -2.38 -34.56 47.51
N ILE A 680 -3.33 -33.66 47.27
CA ILE A 680 -3.06 -32.30 46.75
C ILE A 680 -2.09 -31.48 47.62
N GLU A 681 -2.13 -31.67 48.94
CA GLU A 681 -1.27 -30.96 49.90
C GLU A 681 0.23 -31.21 49.65
N THR A 682 0.58 -32.33 49.03
CA THR A 682 1.98 -32.68 48.73
C THR A 682 2.59 -31.86 47.59
N VAL A 683 1.75 -31.22 46.77
CA VAL A 683 2.17 -30.49 45.56
C VAL A 683 1.67 -29.05 45.48
N LEU A 684 0.80 -28.62 46.39
CA LEU A 684 0.16 -27.30 46.31
C LEU A 684 1.16 -26.14 46.31
N ASP A 685 2.12 -26.17 47.24
CA ASP A 685 3.18 -25.14 47.34
C ASP A 685 4.11 -25.17 46.13
N ILE A 686 4.46 -26.37 45.65
CA ILE A 686 5.26 -26.55 44.43
C ILE A 686 4.54 -25.93 43.22
N TYR A 687 3.23 -26.11 43.13
CA TYR A 687 2.40 -25.57 42.06
C TYR A 687 2.29 -24.05 42.12
N ASP A 688 1.95 -23.50 43.30
CA ASP A 688 1.73 -22.07 43.51
C ASP A 688 3.02 -21.25 43.32
N GLN A 689 4.16 -21.75 43.79
CA GLN A 689 5.47 -21.13 43.58
C GLN A 689 6.06 -21.41 42.18
N GLY A 690 5.48 -22.37 41.43
CA GLY A 690 5.94 -22.75 40.10
C GLY A 690 7.35 -23.36 40.09
N LEU A 691 7.78 -24.03 41.17
CA LEU A 691 9.14 -24.57 41.33
C LEU A 691 9.50 -25.63 40.28
N PHE A 692 8.51 -26.26 39.64
CA PHE A 692 8.67 -27.23 38.55
C PHE A 692 8.83 -26.60 37.15
N LYS A 693 8.68 -25.28 37.01
CA LYS A 693 8.75 -24.58 35.71
C LYS A 693 10.19 -24.33 35.30
N THR A 694 10.46 -24.40 33.99
CA THR A 694 11.81 -24.22 33.40
C THR A 694 12.50 -22.90 33.80
N GLU A 695 11.73 -21.86 34.13
CA GLU A 695 12.24 -20.58 34.66
C GLU A 695 13.03 -20.77 35.96
N ASN A 696 12.63 -21.76 36.77
CA ASN A 696 13.27 -22.14 38.03
C ASN A 696 14.30 -23.26 37.84
N LYS A 697 14.77 -23.57 36.63
CA LYS A 697 15.69 -24.70 36.37
C LYS A 697 16.98 -24.66 37.19
N ASN A 698 17.41 -23.46 37.62
CA ASN A 698 18.60 -23.27 38.45
C ASN A 698 18.29 -23.29 39.97
N HIS A 699 17.02 -23.37 40.36
CA HIS A 699 16.60 -23.47 41.76
C HIS A 699 16.94 -24.87 42.30
N PRO A 700 17.53 -25.01 43.51
CA PRO A 700 17.94 -26.32 44.05
C PRO A 700 16.80 -27.35 44.11
N ALA A 701 15.57 -26.90 44.38
CA ALA A 701 14.39 -27.76 44.47
C ALA A 701 13.78 -28.18 43.10
N PHE A 702 14.22 -27.60 41.97
CA PHE A 702 13.54 -27.76 40.67
C PHE A 702 13.33 -29.21 40.26
N LYS A 703 14.37 -30.05 40.38
CA LYS A 703 14.31 -31.45 39.96
C LYS A 703 13.36 -32.28 40.82
N GLU A 704 13.40 -32.07 42.13
CA GLU A 704 12.52 -32.75 43.08
C GLU A 704 11.07 -32.29 42.89
N SER A 705 10.85 -30.98 42.80
CA SER A 705 9.55 -30.37 42.52
C SER A 705 8.94 -30.86 41.21
N LEU A 706 9.74 -30.95 40.14
CA LEU A 706 9.29 -31.47 38.86
C LEU A 706 8.88 -32.94 38.96
N THR A 707 9.67 -33.76 39.66
CA THR A 707 9.37 -35.20 39.84
C THR A 707 8.07 -35.37 40.63
N LYS A 708 7.89 -34.66 41.74
CA LYS A 708 6.67 -34.69 42.54
C LYS A 708 5.42 -34.26 41.75
N MET A 709 5.55 -33.24 40.90
CA MET A 709 4.44 -32.81 40.03
C MET A 709 4.12 -33.84 38.95
N ILE A 710 5.11 -34.57 38.44
CA ILE A 710 4.90 -35.66 37.47
C ILE A 710 4.23 -36.85 38.16
N ASP A 711 4.67 -37.22 39.37
CA ASP A 711 4.08 -38.35 40.11
C ASP A 711 2.64 -38.07 40.56
N TYR A 712 2.29 -36.80 40.76
CA TYR A 712 0.93 -36.38 41.13
C TYR A 712 -0.06 -36.43 39.96
N PHE A 713 0.38 -36.13 38.73
CA PHE A 713 -0.46 -36.13 37.53
C PHE A 713 -0.57 -37.52 36.91
#